data_AF-A0A816ZU34-F1
#
_entry.id   AF-A0A816ZU34-F1
#
_cell.length_a   1.000
_cell.length_b   1.000
_cell.length_c   1.000
_cell.angle_alpha   90.00
_cell.angle_beta   90.00
_cell.angle_gamma   90.00
#
_symmetry.space_group_name_H-M   'P 1'
#
loop_
_entity.id
_entity.type
_entity.pdbx_description
1 polymer ?
#
loop_
_entity_poly.entity_id
_entity_poly.type
_entity_poly.pdbx_seq_one_letter_code
_entity_poly.pdbx_strand_id
1 'polypeptide(L)'
;VPSAPTNVHLVVTGSDNITVTFDEPLRSNGAMIIKYKIEWSTDEFFTNLSSDVIKSCFLREYIIRNLTVGQKCYVRVSASNMKGFGETNVANPPYCTPSNWREFSKTSRTNICDLRFEEIQNKIFNEREGNGMNRSLDGNESSDTPSRRNYRRSYGNLRRNFRQLFQFYPRLAKSIKRGLYLVSVMINSDRILVTNEDVLPMVEVDENYGHNLLTDFQWFMKLTFVWEDLKSVRPNLERCSSATSFYLRMKIVQAAIELQTLEEINNLGRLHHAYIRDNEGNVAFVLINDLSSDTRTNVSPSNLKWMAMTKFFELMKESSSLTTNSCLQQIIDKLPDMIDSYHASMRSLDPGLYVAYLKMQNSVDSIRVMVNKHMPGSLPCTKIRSVANVSKEEWKWLHTNNNENSSEDESLDNSLELFKTQFFDAAKQLFVMLDLPETHFSNSRIYDSQVVEIRDDLSLIILMSTADEVNILSSPSNHSLASFIYLPVYIFEVFQHLSNNYRFLCQYSRISICLDFELIYAQQNQREAFSINELDETRYRLNNLLSCQQDLDDIWRLSRWLVHVINCAKDKTYSGISLKPFQSSTNVNDIKSDRSPSLKSPFNSTKYLIKQNLDSCIDIDNDIIEITFYRSLLTSNSFVPFKLKVNKLTKLNEILPIILKQQQNIFFKPNSLLNFVWVRPNEYENIIEENLTAYEVQTRLLRFGGQIHIRLGSSSLSNSSQMLHTTLNILPSKLEINSKEPGSSVNFNI
;
A
#
# COMPACT_ATOMS: atom_id res chain seq x y z
N VAL A 1 31.00 -39.03 -29.52
CA VAL A 1 30.18 -37.96 -28.92
C VAL A 1 29.79 -38.39 -27.49
N PRO A 2 29.29 -37.50 -26.61
CA PRO A 2 28.86 -37.85 -25.25
C PRO A 2 27.63 -38.78 -25.23
N SER A 3 27.35 -39.44 -24.11
CA SER A 3 26.03 -40.07 -23.88
C SER A 3 24.96 -39.00 -23.62
N ALA A 4 23.70 -39.42 -23.52
CA ALA A 4 22.61 -38.51 -23.22
C ALA A 4 22.70 -37.92 -21.78
N PRO A 5 22.26 -36.67 -21.57
CA PRO A 5 22.08 -36.07 -20.25
C PRO A 5 21.13 -36.89 -19.36
N THR A 6 21.24 -36.75 -18.04
CA THR A 6 20.36 -37.46 -17.08
C THR A 6 19.40 -36.50 -16.39
N ASN A 7 18.40 -37.02 -15.66
CA ASN A 7 17.43 -36.22 -14.87
C ASN A 7 16.84 -35.01 -15.62
N VAL A 8 16.46 -35.20 -16.88
CA VAL A 8 15.81 -34.14 -17.65
C VAL A 8 14.39 -33.95 -17.10
N HIS A 9 14.13 -32.82 -16.45
CA HIS A 9 12.86 -32.51 -15.80
C HIS A 9 12.28 -31.20 -16.31
N LEU A 10 10.95 -31.15 -16.38
CA LEU A 10 10.20 -29.97 -16.82
C LEU A 10 9.44 -29.37 -15.65
N VAL A 11 9.51 -28.05 -15.58
CA VAL A 11 8.84 -27.25 -14.56
C VAL A 11 8.13 -26.10 -15.24
N VAL A 12 6.81 -26.02 -15.08
CA VAL A 12 6.02 -24.90 -15.58
C VAL A 12 6.27 -23.68 -14.69
N THR A 13 6.90 -22.65 -15.25
CA THR A 13 7.28 -21.43 -14.53
C THR A 13 6.42 -20.21 -14.88
N GLY A 14 5.54 -20.32 -15.87
CA GLY A 14 4.55 -19.29 -16.21
C GLY A 14 3.53 -19.80 -17.23
N SER A 15 2.64 -18.91 -17.68
CA SER A 15 1.61 -19.24 -18.69
C SER A 15 2.19 -19.63 -20.06
N ASP A 16 3.38 -19.13 -20.40
CA ASP A 16 4.05 -19.30 -21.69
C ASP A 16 5.52 -19.75 -21.54
N ASN A 17 5.93 -20.13 -20.32
CA ASN A 17 7.33 -20.40 -19.99
C ASN A 17 7.50 -21.73 -19.25
N ILE A 18 8.45 -22.54 -19.71
CA ILE A 18 8.83 -23.82 -19.08
C ILE A 18 10.33 -23.79 -18.81
N THR A 19 10.70 -24.17 -17.60
CA THR A 19 12.09 -24.36 -17.20
C THR A 19 12.45 -25.83 -17.30
N VAL A 20 13.55 -26.11 -17.99
CA VAL A 20 14.13 -27.43 -18.21
C VAL A 20 15.38 -27.53 -17.35
N THR A 21 15.42 -28.51 -16.45
CA THR A 21 16.60 -28.85 -15.66
C THR A 21 17.12 -30.22 -16.05
N PHE A 22 18.43 -30.43 -16.03
CA PHE A 22 19.04 -31.70 -16.40
C PHE A 22 20.43 -31.84 -15.79
N ASP A 23 20.91 -33.08 -15.66
CA ASP A 23 22.22 -33.40 -15.13
C ASP A 23 23.19 -33.86 -16.23
N GLU A 24 24.48 -33.86 -15.89
CA GLU A 24 25.53 -34.31 -16.80
C GLU A 24 25.30 -35.77 -17.25
N PRO A 25 25.68 -36.11 -18.49
CA PRO A 25 25.78 -37.48 -18.95
C PRO A 25 26.69 -38.33 -18.06
N LEU A 26 26.24 -39.54 -17.71
CA LEU A 26 27.02 -40.49 -16.91
C LEU A 26 28.32 -40.95 -17.59
N ARG A 27 28.39 -40.87 -18.93
CA ARG A 27 29.58 -41.26 -19.71
C ARG A 27 29.92 -40.19 -20.75
N SER A 28 31.01 -39.48 -20.52
CA SER A 28 31.55 -38.48 -21.45
C SER A 28 32.63 -39.04 -22.39
N ASN A 29 32.91 -40.35 -22.33
CA ASN A 29 33.98 -41.03 -23.09
C ASN A 29 35.36 -40.36 -22.93
N GLY A 30 35.64 -39.76 -21.76
CA GLY A 30 36.91 -39.09 -21.44
C GLY A 30 37.07 -37.67 -22.02
N ALA A 31 36.06 -37.12 -22.69
CA ALA A 31 36.11 -35.79 -23.29
C ALA A 31 35.18 -34.80 -22.55
N MET A 32 35.67 -33.59 -22.30
CA MET A 32 34.90 -32.55 -21.61
C MET A 32 33.66 -32.13 -22.43
N ILE A 33 32.54 -31.99 -21.73
CA ILE A 33 31.30 -31.44 -22.30
C ILE A 33 31.47 -29.94 -22.43
N ILE A 34 31.03 -29.38 -23.56
CA ILE A 34 31.20 -27.95 -23.87
C ILE A 34 29.86 -27.23 -24.01
N LYS A 35 28.80 -27.92 -24.44
CA LYS A 35 27.49 -27.32 -24.75
C LYS A 35 26.36 -28.32 -24.55
N TYR A 36 25.16 -27.81 -24.34
CA TYR A 36 23.92 -28.58 -24.36
C TYR A 36 22.98 -28.04 -25.43
N LYS A 37 22.23 -28.92 -26.10
CA LYS A 37 21.15 -28.54 -27.01
C LYS A 37 19.82 -29.00 -26.42
N ILE A 38 18.91 -28.06 -26.31
CA ILE A 38 17.54 -28.26 -25.85
C ILE A 38 16.65 -28.19 -27.07
N GLU A 39 15.85 -29.22 -27.24
CA GLU A 39 14.92 -29.38 -28.36
C GLU A 39 13.52 -29.52 -27.80
N TRP A 40 12.56 -28.78 -28.36
CA TRP A 40 11.17 -28.85 -27.95
C TRP A 40 10.21 -28.88 -29.15
N SER A 41 9.04 -29.49 -28.94
CA SER A 41 8.01 -29.62 -29.96
C SER A 41 6.62 -29.69 -29.35
N THR A 42 5.59 -29.52 -30.18
CA THR A 42 4.17 -29.65 -29.80
C THR A 42 3.65 -31.08 -29.93
N ASP A 43 4.52 -32.00 -30.35
CA ASP A 43 4.22 -33.39 -30.68
C ASP A 43 5.34 -34.30 -30.13
N GLU A 44 4.98 -35.52 -29.71
CA GLU A 44 5.87 -36.52 -29.13
C GLU A 44 6.95 -36.98 -30.12
N PHE A 45 6.65 -36.96 -31.42
CA PHE A 45 7.59 -37.34 -32.47
C PHE A 45 8.55 -36.22 -32.87
N PHE A 46 8.47 -35.04 -32.23
CA PHE A 46 9.31 -33.87 -32.51
C PHE A 46 9.27 -33.41 -33.98
N THR A 47 8.09 -33.48 -34.62
CA THR A 47 7.88 -33.10 -36.03
C THR A 47 8.09 -31.61 -36.29
N ASN A 48 7.56 -30.75 -35.40
CA ASN A 48 7.75 -29.30 -35.43
C ASN A 48 8.82 -28.89 -34.42
N LEU A 49 10.09 -29.00 -34.81
CA LEU A 49 11.22 -28.85 -33.91
C LEU A 49 11.63 -27.39 -33.74
N SER A 50 11.61 -26.92 -32.49
CA SER A 50 12.34 -25.74 -32.06
C SER A 50 13.54 -26.16 -31.23
N SER A 51 14.64 -25.39 -31.27
CA SER A 51 15.82 -25.73 -30.48
C SER A 51 16.66 -24.52 -30.13
N ASP A 52 17.36 -24.59 -29.00
CA ASP A 52 18.43 -23.65 -28.63
C ASP A 52 19.64 -24.39 -28.04
N VAL A 53 20.78 -23.71 -27.99
CA VAL A 53 22.07 -24.26 -27.56
C VAL A 53 22.66 -23.42 -26.43
N ILE A 54 22.77 -24.03 -25.25
CA ILE A 54 23.52 -23.47 -24.11
C ILE A 54 25.01 -23.61 -24.39
N LYS A 55 25.69 -22.48 -24.55
CA LYS A 55 27.14 -22.41 -24.80
C LYS A 55 27.98 -22.44 -23.51
N SER A 56 27.54 -23.18 -22.51
CA SER A 56 28.21 -23.38 -21.23
C SER A 56 27.93 -24.77 -20.71
N CYS A 57 28.97 -25.47 -20.24
CA CYS A 57 28.84 -26.78 -19.61
C CYS A 57 28.39 -26.71 -18.15
N PHE A 58 28.52 -25.56 -17.51
CA PHE A 58 28.12 -25.35 -16.11
C PHE A 58 26.65 -25.01 -15.93
N LEU A 59 25.98 -24.55 -17.00
CA LEU A 59 24.57 -24.21 -16.98
C LEU A 59 23.73 -25.46 -17.27
N ARG A 60 22.99 -25.89 -16.25
CA ARG A 60 22.16 -27.11 -16.23
C ARG A 60 20.65 -26.82 -16.16
N GLU A 61 20.30 -25.57 -16.47
CA GLU A 61 18.95 -25.04 -16.44
C GLU A 61 18.74 -24.15 -17.67
N TYR A 62 17.55 -24.25 -18.28
CA TYR A 62 17.18 -23.46 -19.45
C TYR A 62 15.69 -23.12 -19.44
N ILE A 63 15.35 -21.85 -19.69
CA ILE A 63 13.97 -21.38 -19.74
C ILE A 63 13.54 -21.27 -21.20
N ILE A 64 12.61 -22.14 -21.62
CA ILE A 64 11.91 -22.02 -22.90
C ILE A 64 10.81 -20.96 -22.72
N ARG A 65 10.78 -19.96 -23.61
CA ARG A 65 9.86 -18.82 -23.55
C ARG A 65 8.96 -18.73 -24.78
N ASN A 66 7.91 -17.92 -24.68
CA ASN A 66 6.96 -17.64 -25.77
C ASN A 66 6.26 -18.90 -26.28
N LEU A 67 5.98 -19.85 -25.38
CA LEU A 67 5.22 -21.04 -25.71
C LEU A 67 3.73 -20.69 -25.84
N THR A 68 3.03 -21.47 -26.65
CA THR A 68 1.59 -21.38 -26.77
C THR A 68 0.93 -21.86 -25.48
N VAL A 69 0.24 -20.95 -24.81
CA VAL A 69 -0.49 -21.21 -23.55
C VAL A 69 -1.45 -22.38 -23.73
N GLY A 70 -1.41 -23.34 -22.79
CA GLY A 70 -2.31 -24.49 -22.80
C GLY A 70 -1.98 -25.59 -23.82
N GLN A 71 -0.87 -25.50 -24.55
CA GLN A 71 -0.45 -26.54 -25.51
C GLN A 71 0.65 -27.45 -24.95
N LYS A 72 0.52 -28.78 -25.12
CA LYS A 72 1.52 -29.75 -24.69
C LYS A 72 2.89 -29.44 -25.35
N CYS A 73 3.94 -29.37 -24.53
CA CYS A 73 5.30 -29.14 -24.97
C CYS A 73 6.18 -30.33 -24.56
N TYR A 74 6.69 -31.05 -25.56
CA TYR A 74 7.63 -32.16 -25.41
C TYR A 74 9.05 -31.63 -25.50
N VAL A 75 9.94 -32.11 -24.63
CA VAL A 75 11.32 -31.61 -24.55
C VAL A 75 12.31 -32.76 -24.48
N ARG A 76 13.44 -32.62 -25.18
CA ARG A 76 14.60 -33.50 -25.07
C ARG A 76 15.90 -32.72 -25.08
N VAL A 77 16.92 -33.25 -24.41
CA VAL A 77 18.23 -32.57 -24.24
C VAL A 77 19.34 -33.48 -24.74
N SER A 78 20.34 -32.92 -25.41
CA SER A 78 21.57 -33.62 -25.80
C SER A 78 22.81 -32.83 -25.36
N ALA A 79 23.87 -33.56 -25.00
CA ALA A 79 25.17 -32.98 -24.64
C ALA A 79 26.14 -32.99 -25.83
N SER A 80 27.06 -32.04 -25.87
CA SER A 80 28.04 -31.89 -26.94
C SER A 80 29.47 -31.84 -26.40
N ASN A 81 30.38 -32.51 -27.09
CA ASN A 81 31.83 -32.32 -26.91
C ASN A 81 32.47 -31.83 -28.22
N MET A 82 33.79 -31.77 -28.30
CA MET A 82 34.49 -31.35 -29.53
C MET A 82 34.15 -32.19 -30.78
N LYS A 83 33.63 -33.42 -30.63
CA LYS A 83 33.18 -34.26 -31.75
C LYS A 83 31.76 -33.96 -32.23
N GLY A 84 30.97 -33.21 -31.46
CA GLY A 84 29.57 -32.89 -31.76
C GLY A 84 28.58 -33.38 -30.70
N PHE A 85 27.29 -33.25 -31.03
CA PHE A 85 26.16 -33.64 -30.17
C PHE A 85 26.01 -35.16 -30.07
N GLY A 86 25.75 -35.63 -28.85
CA GLY A 86 25.47 -37.02 -28.53
C GLY A 86 23.99 -37.37 -28.61
N GLU A 87 23.65 -38.50 -27.99
CA GLU A 87 22.26 -38.97 -27.88
C GLU A 87 21.39 -37.98 -27.09
N THR A 88 20.09 -37.96 -27.41
CA THR A 88 19.08 -37.16 -26.71
C THR A 88 18.45 -37.97 -25.58
N ASN A 89 18.10 -37.30 -24.49
CA ASN A 89 17.21 -37.84 -23.46
C ASN A 89 15.93 -37.02 -23.42
N VAL A 90 14.79 -37.71 -23.44
CA VAL A 90 13.46 -37.09 -23.31
C VAL A 90 13.23 -36.73 -21.85
N ALA A 91 12.51 -35.65 -21.60
CA ALA A 91 12.19 -35.25 -20.25
C ALA A 91 11.29 -36.26 -19.52
N ASN A 92 11.27 -36.20 -18.19
CA ASN A 92 10.32 -36.92 -17.36
C ASN A 92 9.63 -35.92 -16.40
N PRO A 93 8.32 -35.65 -16.55
CA PRO A 93 7.41 -36.20 -17.56
C PRO A 93 7.81 -35.79 -19.00
N PRO A 94 7.41 -36.57 -20.03
CA PRO A 94 7.82 -36.35 -21.43
C PRO A 94 7.30 -35.04 -22.03
N TYR A 95 6.22 -34.52 -21.46
CA TYR A 95 5.69 -33.20 -21.77
C TYR A 95 5.21 -32.49 -20.51
N CYS A 96 5.03 -31.18 -20.63
CA CYS A 96 4.19 -30.41 -19.72
C CYS A 96 3.37 -29.41 -20.53
N THR A 97 2.30 -28.90 -19.92
CA THR A 97 1.43 -27.90 -20.53
C THR A 97 1.66 -26.58 -19.78
N PRO A 98 2.22 -25.54 -20.41
CA PRO A 98 2.41 -24.27 -19.75
C PRO A 98 1.02 -23.67 -19.48
N SER A 99 0.73 -23.47 -18.20
CA SER A 99 -0.56 -22.98 -17.73
C SER A 99 -0.39 -22.12 -16.47
N ASN A 100 -1.32 -21.22 -16.24
CA ASN A 100 -1.39 -20.37 -15.05
C ASN A 100 -2.82 -20.27 -14.51
N TRP A 101 -2.94 -20.07 -13.20
CA TRP A 101 -4.22 -19.90 -12.50
C TRP A 101 -5.17 -18.87 -13.16
N ARG A 102 -4.63 -17.83 -13.81
CA ARG A 102 -5.39 -16.80 -14.52
C ARG A 102 -6.26 -17.32 -15.65
N GLU A 103 -5.87 -18.43 -16.29
CA GLU A 103 -6.66 -19.04 -17.37
C GLU A 103 -7.98 -19.62 -16.87
N PHE A 104 -8.04 -19.99 -15.60
CA PHE A 104 -9.29 -20.40 -14.96
C PHE A 104 -10.15 -19.19 -14.62
N SER A 105 -9.55 -18.13 -14.05
CA SER A 105 -10.26 -16.93 -13.60
C SER A 105 -10.54 -15.89 -14.71
N LYS A 106 -10.05 -16.10 -15.94
CA LYS A 106 -10.11 -15.14 -17.07
C LYS A 106 -9.57 -13.75 -16.72
N THR A 107 -8.55 -13.69 -15.87
CA THR A 107 -7.98 -12.42 -15.36
C THR A 107 -6.69 -12.10 -16.11
N SER A 108 -6.59 -10.94 -16.76
CA SER A 108 -5.36 -10.51 -17.43
C SER A 108 -4.41 -9.81 -16.46
N ARG A 109 -3.10 -10.05 -16.61
CA ARG A 109 -2.06 -9.29 -15.89
C ARG A 109 -1.89 -7.93 -16.55
N THR A 110 -2.08 -6.84 -15.80
CA THR A 110 -1.76 -5.48 -16.27
C THR A 110 -0.40 -5.07 -15.72
N ASN A 111 0.68 -5.44 -16.41
CA ASN A 111 2.02 -4.87 -16.17
C ASN A 111 2.10 -3.42 -16.72
N ILE A 112 1.18 -2.55 -16.27
CA ILE A 112 0.96 -1.19 -16.82
C ILE A 112 1.60 -0.11 -15.91
N CYS A 113 2.11 -0.47 -14.73
CA CYS A 113 2.48 0.52 -13.72
C CYS A 113 3.70 1.38 -14.11
N ASP A 114 4.74 0.80 -14.73
CA ASP A 114 5.97 1.55 -15.05
C ASP A 114 5.74 2.64 -16.11
N LEU A 115 5.00 2.33 -17.17
CA LEU A 115 4.64 3.30 -18.22
C LEU A 115 3.78 4.44 -17.65
N ARG A 116 2.86 4.12 -16.73
CA ARG A 116 2.02 5.15 -16.09
C ARG A 116 2.81 6.10 -15.21
N PHE A 117 3.84 5.64 -14.50
CA PHE A 117 4.67 6.55 -13.71
C PHE A 117 5.41 7.56 -14.58
N GLU A 118 5.96 7.13 -15.72
CA GLU A 118 6.63 8.03 -16.67
C GLU A 118 5.64 9.03 -17.29
N GLU A 119 4.44 8.58 -17.67
CA GLU A 119 3.37 9.46 -18.17
C GLU A 119 3.01 10.56 -17.16
N ILE A 120 2.79 10.19 -15.88
CA ILE A 120 2.49 11.16 -14.82
C ILE A 120 3.65 12.13 -14.63
N GLN A 121 4.90 11.65 -14.59
CA GLN A 121 6.08 12.50 -14.44
C GLN A 121 6.20 13.51 -15.58
N ASN A 122 5.99 13.07 -16.82
CA ASN A 122 6.03 13.93 -18.00
C ASN A 122 4.91 14.98 -17.98
N LYS A 123 3.69 14.60 -17.59
CA LYS A 123 2.57 15.56 -17.40
C LYS A 123 2.95 16.64 -16.38
N ILE A 124 3.45 16.25 -15.19
CA ILE A 124 3.86 17.22 -14.15
C ILE A 124 5.00 18.12 -14.65
N PHE A 125 5.97 17.56 -15.37
CA PHE A 125 7.09 18.32 -15.91
C PHE A 125 6.64 19.36 -16.95
N ASN A 126 5.74 18.98 -17.86
CA ASN A 126 5.21 19.89 -18.88
C ASN A 126 4.45 21.08 -18.25
N GLU A 127 3.69 20.85 -17.18
CA GLU A 127 3.00 21.90 -16.42
C GLU A 127 3.97 22.87 -15.70
N ARG A 128 5.21 22.47 -15.44
CA ARG A 128 6.25 23.35 -14.89
C ARG A 128 6.85 24.27 -15.95
N GLU A 129 7.11 23.73 -17.14
CA GLU A 129 7.73 24.46 -18.26
C GLU A 129 6.72 25.37 -19.01
N GLY A 130 5.44 24.97 -19.09
CA GLY A 130 4.38 25.75 -19.76
C GLY A 130 4.16 27.16 -19.18
N ASN A 131 4.41 27.34 -17.88
CA ASN A 131 4.33 28.65 -17.22
C ASN A 131 5.59 29.52 -17.44
N GLY A 132 6.61 29.00 -18.14
CA GLY A 132 7.87 29.68 -18.41
C GLY A 132 7.96 30.38 -19.76
N MET A 133 7.05 30.14 -20.71
CA MET A 133 7.21 30.60 -22.09
C MET A 133 5.88 30.94 -22.78
N ASN A 134 5.32 32.10 -22.45
CA ASN A 134 4.44 32.90 -23.32
C ASN A 134 4.66 34.40 -23.06
N ARG A 135 5.92 34.84 -23.21
CA ARG A 135 6.27 36.24 -23.51
C ARG A 135 7.26 36.28 -24.66
N SER A 136 6.79 35.84 -25.82
CA SER A 136 7.38 36.18 -27.10
C SER A 136 6.22 36.52 -28.01
N LEU A 137 6.08 37.80 -28.36
CA LEU A 137 5.75 38.27 -29.71
C LEU A 137 5.95 39.80 -29.79
N ASP A 138 6.88 40.13 -30.68
CA ASP A 138 6.99 41.29 -31.56
C ASP A 138 7.26 42.72 -31.07
N GLY A 139 8.25 43.31 -31.76
CA GLY A 139 8.77 44.64 -31.55
C GLY A 139 7.79 45.74 -31.94
N ASN A 140 7.84 46.82 -31.16
CA ASN A 140 8.02 48.15 -31.69
C ASN A 140 8.77 49.00 -30.66
N GLU A 141 9.74 49.74 -31.15
CA GLU A 141 10.66 50.59 -30.40
C GLU A 141 9.93 51.79 -29.78
N SER A 142 10.17 52.07 -28.49
CA SER A 142 10.72 53.35 -27.98
C SER A 142 10.34 53.65 -26.52
N SER A 143 11.35 54.13 -25.79
CA SER A 143 11.34 54.83 -24.49
C SER A 143 10.98 54.08 -23.18
N ASP A 144 12.06 53.91 -22.39
CA ASP A 144 12.15 54.10 -20.93
C ASP A 144 11.36 53.21 -19.96
N THR A 145 12.04 52.16 -19.46
CA THR A 145 12.27 51.87 -18.03
C THR A 145 13.13 50.60 -17.88
N PRO A 146 14.17 50.56 -17.01
CA PRO A 146 15.11 49.44 -16.97
C PRO A 146 14.58 48.30 -16.10
N SER A 147 13.97 47.30 -16.74
CA SER A 147 13.72 45.98 -16.14
C SER A 147 14.39 44.87 -16.95
N ARG A 148 14.99 43.92 -16.23
CA ARG A 148 15.14 42.51 -16.64
C ARG A 148 15.78 42.25 -18.01
N ARG A 149 17.10 42.37 -18.08
CA ARG A 149 17.95 41.53 -18.91
C ARG A 149 19.18 41.16 -18.10
N ASN A 150 19.22 39.93 -17.57
CA ASN A 150 20.40 39.14 -17.18
C ASN A 150 19.97 37.93 -16.34
N TYR A 151 19.44 36.87 -16.97
CA TYR A 151 19.33 35.55 -16.34
C TYR A 151 19.73 34.40 -17.29
N ARG A 152 20.61 34.69 -18.24
CA ARG A 152 21.46 33.69 -18.91
C ARG A 152 22.86 34.29 -19.00
N ARG A 153 23.83 33.61 -18.37
CA ARG A 153 25.22 34.02 -18.09
C ARG A 153 25.41 34.83 -16.79
N SER A 154 25.45 34.10 -15.67
CA SER A 154 26.41 34.37 -14.60
C SER A 154 26.72 33.08 -13.84
N TYR A 155 27.46 32.19 -14.51
CA TYR A 155 28.43 31.35 -13.81
C TYR A 155 29.69 32.22 -13.71
N GLY A 156 30.04 32.63 -12.49
CA GLY A 156 31.22 33.46 -12.21
C GLY A 156 30.88 34.71 -11.40
N ASN A 157 31.42 34.78 -10.18
CA ASN A 157 31.42 35.91 -9.25
C ASN A 157 30.15 36.11 -8.40
N LEU A 158 29.89 35.14 -7.52
CA LEU A 158 29.23 35.44 -6.25
C LEU A 158 30.17 36.36 -5.44
N ARG A 159 29.77 37.61 -5.21
CA ARG A 159 30.37 38.45 -4.16
C ARG A 159 30.27 37.67 -2.86
N ARG A 160 31.43 37.28 -2.33
CA ARG A 160 31.59 36.64 -1.02
C ARG A 160 31.05 37.58 0.05
N ASN A 161 29.81 37.36 0.47
CA ASN A 161 29.31 37.93 1.72
C ASN A 161 30.16 37.34 2.84
N PHE A 162 30.84 38.20 3.60
CA PHE A 162 31.64 37.87 4.79
C PHE A 162 30.87 37.09 5.89
N ARG A 163 29.56 36.85 5.72
CA ARG A 163 28.77 35.93 6.56
C ARG A 163 29.06 34.45 6.31
N GLN A 164 29.73 34.07 5.22
CA GLN A 164 30.18 32.68 5.00
C GLN A 164 31.47 32.31 5.74
N LEU A 165 32.12 33.27 6.43
CA LEU A 165 33.27 32.99 7.30
C LEU A 165 32.86 32.53 8.71
N PHE A 166 31.58 32.67 9.05
CA PHE A 166 30.99 32.02 10.21
C PHE A 166 30.07 30.93 9.67
N GLN A 167 30.65 29.75 9.47
CA GLN A 167 29.87 28.53 9.25
C GLN A 167 29.07 28.32 10.56
N PHE A 168 27.83 28.84 10.59
CA PHE A 168 26.90 28.57 11.68
C PHE A 168 26.62 27.07 11.63
N TYR A 169 27.35 26.31 12.44
CA TYR A 169 27.06 24.90 12.64
C TYR A 169 25.64 24.76 13.16
N PRO A 170 24.83 23.82 12.63
CA PRO A 170 23.47 23.60 13.12
C PRO A 170 23.54 23.27 14.61
N ARG A 171 22.69 23.94 15.41
CA ARG A 171 22.64 23.72 16.86
C ARG A 171 21.90 22.42 17.12
N LEU A 172 22.65 21.35 17.33
CA LEU A 172 22.10 20.08 17.75
C LEU A 172 21.42 20.20 19.11
N ALA A 173 20.23 19.62 19.22
CA ALA A 173 19.58 19.51 20.51
C ALA A 173 20.34 18.48 21.36
N LYS A 174 20.55 18.81 22.63
CA LYS A 174 21.23 17.93 23.60
C LYS A 174 20.25 17.08 24.41
N SER A 175 18.98 17.50 24.42
CA SER A 175 17.90 16.92 25.18
C SER A 175 16.58 17.18 24.47
N ILE A 176 15.67 16.21 24.48
CA ILE A 176 14.28 16.43 24.04
C ILE A 176 13.53 17.10 25.19
N LYS A 177 13.05 18.33 24.98
CA LYS A 177 12.36 19.11 26.02
C LYS A 177 10.89 19.35 25.71
N ARG A 178 10.62 20.07 24.62
CA ARG A 178 9.27 20.47 24.22
C ARG A 178 9.18 20.57 22.70
N GLY A 179 8.61 19.56 22.05
CA GLY A 179 8.33 19.61 20.62
C GLY A 179 8.54 18.30 19.86
N LEU A 180 8.60 18.44 18.54
CA LEU A 180 8.94 17.39 17.59
C LEU A 180 10.44 17.45 17.27
N TYR A 181 11.12 16.31 17.36
CA TYR A 181 12.53 16.18 17.05
C TYR A 181 12.76 15.13 15.96
N LEU A 182 13.78 15.38 15.14
CA LEU A 182 14.32 14.41 14.19
C LEU A 182 15.64 13.88 14.76
N VAL A 183 15.71 12.57 14.97
CA VAL A 183 16.86 11.87 15.57
C VAL A 183 17.49 10.98 14.51
N SER A 184 18.80 11.07 14.37
CA SER A 184 19.58 10.29 13.41
C SER A 184 20.38 9.19 14.10
N VAL A 185 20.28 7.98 13.57
CA VAL A 185 21.01 6.79 14.03
C VAL A 185 21.78 6.22 12.85
N MET A 186 23.07 6.56 12.77
CA MET A 186 23.98 6.03 11.76
C MET A 186 24.81 4.90 12.37
N ILE A 187 24.80 3.74 11.71
CA ILE A 187 25.46 2.52 12.16
C ILE A 187 26.54 2.17 11.15
N ASN A 188 27.69 1.74 11.63
CA ASN A 188 28.73 1.16 10.81
C ASN A 188 29.36 -0.02 11.56
N SER A 189 28.95 -1.23 11.18
CA SER A 189 29.34 -2.47 11.85
C SER A 189 28.90 -2.45 13.32
N ASP A 190 29.82 -2.32 14.27
CA ASP A 190 29.54 -2.24 15.73
C ASP A 190 29.77 -0.82 16.29
N ARG A 191 29.70 0.19 15.42
CA ARG A 191 29.87 1.60 15.80
C ARG A 191 28.64 2.40 15.46
N ILE A 192 28.33 3.36 16.33
CA ILE A 192 27.25 4.33 16.19
C ILE A 192 27.83 5.73 16.08
N LEU A 193 27.27 6.56 15.21
CA LEU A 193 27.70 7.94 15.06
C LEU A 193 27.08 8.79 16.16
N VAL A 194 27.92 9.50 16.90
CA VAL A 194 27.51 10.40 17.97
C VAL A 194 28.17 11.76 17.81
N THR A 195 27.59 12.75 18.46
CA THR A 195 28.18 14.08 18.60
C THR A 195 29.44 14.04 19.46
N ASN A 196 30.23 15.11 19.44
CA ASN A 196 31.39 15.25 20.33
C ASN A 196 31.03 15.15 21.83
N GLU A 197 29.76 15.40 22.19
CA GLU A 197 29.21 15.29 23.54
C GLU A 197 28.61 13.91 23.85
N ASP A 198 28.90 12.88 23.05
CA ASP A 198 28.47 11.50 23.28
C ASP A 198 26.95 11.26 23.19
N VAL A 199 26.20 12.17 22.55
CA VAL A 199 24.75 12.08 22.31
C VAL A 199 24.45 11.81 20.82
N LEU A 200 23.34 11.15 20.52
CA LEU A 200 22.83 10.97 19.14
C LEU A 200 22.58 12.33 18.45
N PRO A 201 22.94 12.48 17.16
CA PRO A 201 22.60 13.68 16.40
C PRO A 201 21.07 13.87 16.33
N MET A 202 20.59 15.01 16.80
CA MET A 202 19.17 15.35 16.80
C MET A 202 18.94 16.84 16.51
N VAL A 203 17.90 17.13 15.73
CA VAL A 203 17.50 18.48 15.34
C VAL A 203 16.06 18.71 15.78
N GLU A 204 15.80 19.86 16.39
CA GLU A 204 14.45 20.30 16.73
C GLU A 204 13.70 20.73 15.46
N VAL A 205 12.53 20.15 15.24
CA VAL A 205 11.69 20.45 14.09
C VAL A 205 10.76 21.61 14.41
N ASP A 206 9.94 21.45 15.45
CA ASP A 206 8.95 22.46 15.86
C ASP A 206 8.48 22.22 17.30
N GLU A 207 8.40 23.30 18.10
CA GLU A 207 7.83 23.27 19.46
C GLU A 207 6.30 23.06 19.45
N ASN A 208 5.62 23.53 18.40
CA ASN A 208 4.16 23.56 18.24
C ASN A 208 3.70 22.69 17.06
N TYR A 209 4.18 21.45 17.01
CA TYR A 209 3.75 20.50 15.99
C TYR A 209 2.22 20.31 16.06
N GLY A 210 1.53 20.60 14.95
CA GLY A 210 0.07 20.62 14.89
C GLY A 210 -0.56 19.25 15.18
N HIS A 211 -1.89 19.19 15.27
CA HIS A 211 -2.55 17.95 15.69
C HIS A 211 -2.30 16.77 14.71
N ASN A 212 -1.99 16.99 13.42
CA ASN A 212 -2.17 16.02 12.32
C ASN A 212 -0.98 15.09 12.09
N LEU A 213 -0.23 14.85 13.17
CA LEU A 213 1.10 14.27 13.14
C LEU A 213 1.19 12.94 12.39
N LEU A 214 0.16 12.09 12.45
CA LEU A 214 0.18 10.80 11.73
C LEU A 214 0.26 10.99 10.21
N THR A 215 -0.45 11.98 9.66
CA THR A 215 -0.41 12.27 8.22
C THR A 215 0.94 12.82 7.79
N ASP A 216 1.55 13.69 8.59
CA ASP A 216 2.89 14.24 8.32
C ASP A 216 3.98 13.19 8.53
N PHE A 217 3.80 12.27 9.48
CA PHE A 217 4.68 11.11 9.67
C PHE A 217 4.63 10.15 8.47
N GLN A 218 3.44 9.82 7.97
CA GLN A 218 3.27 8.99 6.77
C GLN A 218 3.84 9.68 5.52
N TRP A 219 3.64 10.99 5.40
CA TRP A 219 4.26 11.78 4.34
C TRP A 219 5.78 11.75 4.42
N PHE A 220 6.34 11.96 5.62
CA PHE A 220 7.79 11.93 5.82
C PHE A 220 8.39 10.55 5.56
N MET A 221 7.65 9.47 5.88
CA MET A 221 8.04 8.10 5.54
C MET A 221 8.26 7.94 4.02
N LYS A 222 7.38 8.49 3.17
CA LYS A 222 7.57 8.51 1.72
C LYS A 222 8.85 9.27 1.34
N LEU A 223 9.11 10.39 2.00
CA LEU A 223 10.27 11.25 1.72
C LEU A 223 11.61 10.56 2.00
N THR A 224 11.64 9.61 2.95
CA THR A 224 12.85 8.81 3.20
C THR A 224 13.28 7.92 2.04
N PHE A 225 12.45 7.75 1.00
CA PHE A 225 12.83 7.03 -0.23
C PHE A 225 13.40 7.94 -1.32
N VAL A 226 13.51 9.25 -1.06
CA VAL A 226 13.79 10.28 -2.07
C VAL A 226 14.85 11.29 -1.58
N TRP A 227 15.79 10.83 -0.75
CA TRP A 227 16.82 11.68 -0.15
C TRP A 227 17.69 12.45 -1.15
N GLU A 228 17.98 11.84 -2.31
CA GLU A 228 18.81 12.46 -3.35
C GLU A 228 18.18 13.72 -3.94
N ASP A 229 16.84 13.78 -3.99
CA ASP A 229 16.13 14.92 -4.56
C ASP A 229 15.83 16.01 -3.52
N LEU A 230 16.17 15.83 -2.24
CA LEU A 230 15.78 16.74 -1.16
C LEU A 230 16.22 18.19 -1.41
N LYS A 231 17.40 18.38 -2.01
CA LYS A 231 17.93 19.70 -2.42
C LYS A 231 17.12 20.35 -3.54
N SER A 232 16.54 19.56 -4.44
CA SER A 232 15.64 20.04 -5.50
C SER A 232 14.23 20.33 -5.00
N VAL A 233 13.84 19.71 -3.87
CA VAL A 233 12.54 19.87 -3.24
C VAL A 233 12.47 21.16 -2.40
N ARG A 234 13.58 21.56 -1.77
CA ARG A 234 13.68 22.76 -0.91
C ARG A 234 13.16 24.07 -1.54
N PRO A 235 13.48 24.44 -2.79
CA PRO A 235 12.98 25.70 -3.37
C PRO A 235 11.46 25.70 -3.60
N ASN A 236 10.85 24.54 -3.84
CA ASN A 236 9.39 24.41 -4.02
C ASN A 236 8.66 24.56 -2.68
N LEU A 237 9.29 24.02 -1.65
CA LEU A 237 8.92 24.13 -0.24
C LEU A 237 8.88 25.61 0.19
N GLU A 238 9.96 26.38 -0.02
CA GLU A 238 10.03 27.80 0.38
C GLU A 238 8.96 28.69 -0.29
N ARG A 239 8.49 28.32 -1.49
CA ARG A 239 7.41 29.05 -2.21
C ARG A 239 6.04 28.94 -1.54
N CYS A 240 5.80 27.89 -0.75
CA CYS A 240 4.48 27.60 -0.14
C CYS A 240 4.46 27.91 1.37
N SER A 241 5.37 28.76 1.85
CA SER A 241 5.57 29.05 3.29
C SER A 241 4.36 29.63 4.01
N SER A 242 3.36 30.14 3.28
CA SER A 242 2.11 30.72 3.80
C SER A 242 1.03 29.67 4.14
N ALA A 243 1.18 28.41 3.69
CA ALA A 243 0.22 27.35 3.98
C ALA A 243 0.49 26.68 5.34
N THR A 244 -0.47 26.76 6.26
CA THR A 244 -0.35 26.22 7.62
C THR A 244 -0.22 24.70 7.68
N SER A 245 -0.85 23.97 6.75
CA SER A 245 -0.74 22.51 6.61
C SER A 245 0.66 22.03 6.20
N PHE A 246 1.49 22.95 5.75
CA PHE A 246 2.76 22.66 5.11
C PHE A 246 3.96 23.14 5.92
N TYR A 247 3.71 24.05 6.86
CA TYR A 247 4.69 24.59 7.77
C TYR A 247 5.47 23.48 8.51
N LEU A 248 4.79 22.44 9.02
CA LEU A 248 5.49 21.34 9.69
C LEU A 248 6.35 20.54 8.70
N ARG A 249 5.86 20.25 7.50
CA ARG A 249 6.61 19.53 6.45
C ARG A 249 7.86 20.31 6.01
N MET A 250 7.76 21.63 5.89
CA MET A 250 8.89 22.54 5.71
C MET A 250 9.95 22.36 6.77
N LYS A 251 9.54 22.40 8.04
CA LYS A 251 10.43 22.26 9.18
C LYS A 251 11.09 20.88 9.22
N ILE A 252 10.34 19.82 8.90
CA ILE A 252 10.86 18.46 8.81
C ILE A 252 11.96 18.37 7.74
N VAL A 253 11.71 18.92 6.54
CA VAL A 253 12.71 18.90 5.46
C VAL A 253 13.92 19.76 5.81
N GLN A 254 13.72 20.92 6.42
CA GLN A 254 14.80 21.76 6.90
C GLN A 254 15.68 21.04 7.93
N ALA A 255 15.08 20.37 8.91
CA ALA A 255 15.78 19.56 9.89
C ALA A 255 16.55 18.39 9.24
N ALA A 256 15.96 17.74 8.24
CA ALA A 256 16.63 16.67 7.50
C ALA A 256 17.82 17.19 6.66
N ILE A 257 17.70 18.35 6.03
CA ILE A 257 18.82 18.99 5.31
C ILE A 257 19.94 19.34 6.30
N GLU A 258 19.60 19.85 7.49
CA GLU A 258 20.58 20.15 8.54
C GLU A 258 21.35 18.90 8.96
N LEU A 259 20.66 17.77 9.18
CA LEU A 259 21.31 16.48 9.44
C LEU A 259 22.19 16.01 8.26
N GLN A 260 21.71 16.09 7.02
CA GLN A 260 22.51 15.73 5.83
C GLN A 260 23.80 16.56 5.74
N THR A 261 23.72 17.86 6.06
CA THR A 261 24.89 18.75 6.02
C THR A 261 25.87 18.49 7.16
N LEU A 262 25.38 18.12 8.34
CA LEU A 262 26.20 17.86 9.52
C LEU A 262 26.91 16.51 9.43
N GLU A 263 26.18 15.48 9.00
CA GLU A 263 26.70 14.12 8.90
C GLU A 263 27.48 13.88 7.61
N GLU A 264 27.45 14.84 6.68
CA GLU A 264 28.06 14.74 5.34
C GLU A 264 27.54 13.52 4.55
N ILE A 265 26.34 13.05 4.90
CA ILE A 265 25.67 11.89 4.31
C ILE A 265 24.38 12.36 3.64
N ASN A 266 24.23 12.05 2.35
CA ASN A 266 23.01 12.40 1.62
C ASN A 266 21.82 11.49 2.02
N ASN A 267 22.05 10.20 2.20
CA ASN A 267 20.98 9.26 2.56
C ASN A 267 20.92 9.09 4.07
N LEU A 268 19.92 9.68 4.74
CA LEU A 268 19.78 9.56 6.19
C LEU A 268 19.16 8.22 6.64
N GLY A 269 18.94 7.29 5.71
CA GLY A 269 18.35 5.99 5.99
C GLY A 269 16.83 6.03 6.01
N ARG A 270 16.21 5.27 6.90
CA ARG A 270 14.76 5.04 6.89
C ARG A 270 14.12 5.46 8.21
N LEU A 271 12.90 5.95 8.12
CA LEU A 271 12.08 6.26 9.28
C LEU A 271 11.66 4.98 10.00
N HIS A 272 11.90 4.89 11.30
CA HIS A 272 11.34 3.82 12.12
C HIS A 272 9.80 3.83 12.00
N HIS A 273 9.17 2.65 11.96
CA HIS A 273 7.77 2.52 11.57
C HIS A 273 6.76 3.18 12.53
N ALA A 274 7.18 3.51 13.75
CA ALA A 274 6.43 4.27 14.73
C ALA A 274 7.28 5.44 15.25
N TYR A 275 6.65 6.58 15.52
CA TYR A 275 7.33 7.65 16.26
C TYR A 275 7.28 7.37 17.77
N ILE A 276 8.28 7.85 18.51
CA ILE A 276 8.27 7.79 19.97
C ILE A 276 7.56 9.02 20.51
N ARG A 277 6.71 8.83 21.52
CA ARG A 277 6.02 9.89 22.24
C ARG A 277 6.15 9.66 23.74
N ASP A 278 6.59 10.67 24.48
CA ASP A 278 6.61 10.62 25.94
C ASP A 278 5.31 11.14 26.58
N ASN A 279 5.24 11.06 27.91
CA ASN A 279 4.08 11.51 28.69
C ASN A 279 3.90 13.03 28.69
N GLU A 280 4.95 13.78 28.37
CA GLU A 280 4.95 15.24 28.31
C GLU A 280 4.49 15.74 26.93
N GLY A 281 4.28 14.81 25.98
CA GLY A 281 3.86 15.12 24.62
C GLY A 281 5.02 15.49 23.71
N ASN A 282 6.27 15.19 24.06
CA ASN A 282 7.39 15.28 23.12
C ASN A 282 7.34 14.12 22.14
N VAL A 283 7.75 14.38 20.91
CA VAL A 283 7.75 13.39 19.83
C VAL A 283 9.11 13.32 19.18
N ALA A 284 9.56 12.11 18.88
CA ALA A 284 10.76 11.88 18.10
C ALA A 284 10.48 11.02 16.87
N PHE A 285 10.93 11.51 15.72
CA PHE A 285 11.05 10.74 14.49
C PHE A 285 12.48 10.21 14.43
N VAL A 286 12.62 8.88 14.40
CA VAL A 286 13.94 8.22 14.42
C VAL A 286 14.27 7.72 13.02
N LEU A 287 15.37 8.22 12.47
CA LEU A 287 15.96 7.76 11.21
C LEU A 287 17.08 6.78 11.52
N ILE A 288 17.11 5.65 10.82
CA ILE A 288 18.12 4.60 11.01
C ILE A 288 18.77 4.30 9.66
N ASN A 289 20.10 4.29 9.63
CA ASN A 289 20.86 3.89 8.45
C ASN A 289 22.03 3.00 8.84
N ASP A 290 22.19 1.87 8.14
CA ASP A 290 23.39 1.04 8.26
C ASP A 290 24.32 1.27 7.05
N LEU A 291 25.49 1.79 7.35
CA LEU A 291 26.56 2.13 6.43
C LEU A 291 27.67 1.07 6.40
N SER A 292 27.46 -0.09 7.03
CA SER A 292 28.43 -1.20 7.09
C SER A 292 28.96 -1.65 5.72
N SER A 293 28.16 -1.50 4.65
CA SER A 293 28.53 -1.85 3.28
C SER A 293 29.34 -0.77 2.55
N ASP A 294 29.40 0.45 3.08
CA ASP A 294 29.86 1.63 2.37
C ASP A 294 31.26 2.05 2.85
N THR A 295 32.31 1.57 2.19
CA THR A 295 33.71 1.75 2.63
C THR A 295 34.15 3.21 2.73
N ARG A 296 33.42 4.14 2.10
CA ARG A 296 33.69 5.59 2.05
C ARG A 296 33.31 6.34 3.33
N THR A 297 32.50 5.75 4.22
CA THR A 297 31.94 6.41 5.42
C THR A 297 32.77 6.16 6.70
N ASN A 298 33.94 5.53 6.58
CA ASN A 298 34.83 5.24 7.71
C ASN A 298 35.54 6.49 8.28
N VAL A 299 35.53 7.61 7.57
CA VAL A 299 36.03 8.90 8.07
C VAL A 299 34.91 9.59 8.83
N SER A 300 35.17 9.98 10.07
CA SER A 300 34.20 10.72 10.88
C SER A 300 33.97 12.12 10.30
N PRO A 301 32.70 12.54 10.10
CA PRO A 301 32.36 13.89 9.67
C PRO A 301 32.87 14.94 10.65
N SER A 302 33.01 16.18 10.17
CA SER A 302 33.43 17.29 11.02
C SER A 302 32.44 17.51 12.19
N ASN A 303 32.91 17.36 13.45
CA ASN A 303 32.16 17.46 14.71
C ASN A 303 31.34 16.23 15.16
N LEU A 304 31.46 15.11 14.46
CA LEU A 304 30.89 13.83 14.86
C LEU A 304 32.01 12.81 15.07
N LYS A 305 31.72 11.77 15.84
CA LYS A 305 32.67 10.68 16.08
C LYS A 305 31.96 9.34 16.11
N TRP A 306 32.63 8.33 15.59
CA TRP A 306 32.18 6.95 15.70
C TRP A 306 32.50 6.41 17.09
N MET A 307 31.49 5.91 17.79
CA MET A 307 31.63 5.29 19.12
C MET A 307 31.25 3.82 19.03
N ALA A 308 31.96 2.95 19.75
CA ALA A 308 31.55 1.55 19.90
C ALA A 308 30.17 1.47 20.56
N MET A 309 29.29 0.62 20.04
CA MET A 309 27.90 0.55 20.48
C MET A 309 27.79 0.10 21.95
N THR A 310 28.69 -0.80 22.39
CA THR A 310 28.84 -1.22 23.79
C THR A 310 29.12 -0.04 24.73
N LYS A 311 30.12 0.79 24.40
CA LYS A 311 30.48 1.99 25.16
C LYS A 311 29.34 3.00 25.22
N PHE A 312 28.62 3.19 24.11
CA PHE A 312 27.48 4.09 24.05
C PHE A 312 26.37 3.67 25.02
N PHE A 313 25.98 2.39 25.00
CA PHE A 313 24.95 1.88 25.90
C PHE A 313 25.38 1.91 27.38
N GLU A 314 26.67 1.73 27.69
CA GLU A 314 27.21 1.90 29.05
C GLU A 314 27.07 3.35 29.54
N LEU A 315 27.48 4.33 28.74
CA LEU A 315 27.37 5.77 29.07
C LEU A 315 25.91 6.19 29.29
N MET A 316 24.99 5.67 28.49
CA MET A 316 23.57 6.00 28.62
C MET A 316 22.92 5.36 29.85
N LYS A 317 23.37 4.19 30.30
CA LYS A 317 22.89 3.59 31.56
C LYS A 317 23.28 4.44 32.77
N GLU A 318 24.48 5.00 32.78
CA GLU A 318 24.96 5.86 33.88
C GLU A 318 24.16 7.17 34.00
N SER A 319 23.77 7.77 32.86
CA SER A 319 23.01 9.03 32.83
C SER A 319 21.52 8.86 33.15
N SER A 320 20.95 7.65 32.95
CA SER A 320 19.53 7.33 33.15
C SER A 320 19.03 7.34 34.61
N SER A 321 19.93 7.47 35.60
CA SER A 321 19.62 7.35 37.03
C SER A 321 18.68 8.42 37.60
N LEU A 322 18.35 9.46 36.83
CA LEU A 322 17.58 10.63 37.29
C LEU A 322 16.23 10.88 36.58
N THR A 323 15.96 10.30 35.39
CA THR A 323 14.75 10.62 34.60
C THR A 323 14.20 9.41 33.83
N THR A 324 13.46 8.54 34.53
CA THR A 324 13.03 7.22 34.03
C THR A 324 11.99 7.21 32.89
N ASN A 325 11.55 8.37 32.37
CA ASN A 325 10.46 8.45 31.38
C ASN A 325 10.65 9.47 30.25
N SER A 326 11.88 9.99 30.05
CA SER A 326 12.12 10.96 28.96
C SER A 326 12.02 10.29 27.57
N CYS A 327 11.61 11.05 26.55
CA CYS A 327 11.56 10.57 25.17
C CYS A 327 12.91 9.98 24.69
N LEU A 328 14.04 10.59 25.09
CA LEU A 328 15.38 10.09 24.79
C LEU A 328 15.68 8.74 25.45
N GLN A 329 15.29 8.55 26.70
CA GLN A 329 15.46 7.27 27.38
C GLN A 329 14.70 6.17 26.65
N GLN A 330 13.46 6.44 26.24
CA GLN A 330 12.68 5.47 25.46
C GLN A 330 13.31 5.15 24.10
N ILE A 331 13.95 6.12 23.45
CA ILE A 331 14.72 5.88 22.21
C ILE A 331 15.87 4.93 22.51
N ILE A 332 16.69 5.23 23.52
CA ILE A 332 17.86 4.44 23.87
C ILE A 332 17.48 3.00 24.27
N ASP A 333 16.45 2.85 25.10
CA ASP A 333 15.97 1.55 25.57
C ASP A 333 15.47 0.67 24.40
N LYS A 334 14.78 1.28 23.43
CA LYS A 334 14.23 0.58 22.26
C LYS A 334 15.21 0.49 21.10
N LEU A 335 16.35 1.19 21.15
CA LEU A 335 17.28 1.30 20.03
C LEU A 335 17.72 -0.06 19.47
N PRO A 336 18.08 -1.07 20.29
CA PRO A 336 18.42 -2.40 19.77
C PRO A 336 17.29 -3.03 18.95
N ASP A 337 16.06 -3.01 19.47
CA ASP A 337 14.88 -3.53 18.77
C ASP A 337 14.58 -2.75 17.48
N MET A 338 14.83 -1.44 17.46
CA MET A 338 14.66 -0.62 16.27
C MET A 338 15.67 -0.96 15.17
N ILE A 339 16.92 -1.22 15.54
CA ILE A 339 18.00 -1.64 14.63
C ILE A 339 17.68 -3.03 14.07
N ASP A 340 17.28 -3.97 14.93
CA ASP A 340 16.86 -5.31 14.51
C ASP A 340 15.67 -5.25 13.56
N SER A 341 14.67 -4.41 13.88
CA SER A 341 13.51 -4.18 13.01
C SER A 341 13.91 -3.56 11.67
N TYR A 342 14.90 -2.66 11.64
CA TYR A 342 15.41 -2.05 10.42
C TYR A 342 16.02 -3.10 9.50
N HIS A 343 16.92 -3.94 10.00
CA HIS A 343 17.52 -5.03 9.22
C HIS A 343 16.50 -6.08 8.79
N ALA A 344 15.56 -6.43 9.67
CA ALA A 344 14.48 -7.35 9.36
C ALA A 344 13.60 -6.84 8.20
N SER A 345 13.30 -5.53 8.13
CA SER A 345 12.44 -4.92 7.11
C SER A 345 12.97 -5.02 5.67
N MET A 346 14.26 -5.32 5.49
CA MET A 346 14.89 -5.50 4.19
C MET A 346 14.90 -6.94 3.70
N ARG A 347 14.66 -7.91 4.58
CA ARG A 347 14.69 -9.32 4.22
C ARG A 347 13.46 -9.67 3.39
N SER A 348 13.64 -10.53 2.40
CA SER A 348 12.58 -11.05 1.54
C SER A 348 12.54 -12.57 1.59
N LEU A 349 11.40 -13.14 1.23
CA LEU A 349 11.27 -14.59 1.06
C LEU A 349 12.07 -15.06 -0.14
N ASP A 350 12.68 -16.24 0.01
CA ASP A 350 13.27 -16.94 -1.13
C ASP A 350 12.21 -17.22 -2.20
N PRO A 351 12.60 -17.31 -3.48
CA PRO A 351 11.69 -17.63 -4.57
C PRO A 351 10.88 -18.91 -4.32
N GLY A 352 9.61 -18.89 -4.70
CA GLY A 352 8.72 -20.04 -4.64
C GLY A 352 7.25 -19.74 -4.36
N LEU A 353 6.50 -20.81 -4.18
CA LEU A 353 5.08 -20.78 -3.82
C LEU A 353 4.95 -21.04 -2.32
N TYR A 354 4.21 -20.18 -1.62
CA TYR A 354 3.99 -20.29 -0.17
C TYR A 354 2.50 -20.30 0.16
N VAL A 355 2.15 -20.97 1.24
CA VAL A 355 0.86 -20.79 1.92
C VAL A 355 1.05 -19.79 3.05
N ALA A 356 0.21 -18.76 3.12
CA ALA A 356 0.29 -17.71 4.13
C ALA A 356 -1.03 -17.57 4.89
N TYR A 357 -0.97 -17.21 6.18
CA TYR A 357 -2.15 -17.08 7.02
C TYR A 357 -2.41 -15.62 7.39
N LEU A 358 -3.62 -15.13 7.09
CA LEU A 358 -4.07 -13.79 7.46
C LEU A 358 -4.71 -13.81 8.86
N LYS A 359 -3.97 -13.31 9.85
CA LYS A 359 -4.48 -13.01 11.19
C LYS A 359 -4.47 -11.51 11.44
N MET A 360 -5.59 -10.96 11.90
CA MET A 360 -5.78 -9.52 12.07
C MET A 360 -6.20 -9.15 13.49
N GLN A 361 -5.90 -7.91 13.85
CA GLN A 361 -6.45 -7.23 15.02
C GLN A 361 -7.14 -5.95 14.57
N ASN A 362 -8.44 -5.84 14.85
CA ASN A 362 -9.20 -4.63 14.54
C ASN A 362 -9.23 -3.72 15.76
N SER A 363 -8.85 -2.46 15.58
CA SER A 363 -9.06 -1.37 16.53
C SER A 363 -9.91 -0.26 15.90
N VAL A 364 -10.41 0.69 16.69
CA VAL A 364 -11.23 1.82 16.21
C VAL A 364 -10.47 2.66 15.18
N ASP A 365 -9.17 2.84 15.39
CA ASP A 365 -8.34 3.76 14.59
C ASP A 365 -7.54 3.07 13.48
N SER A 366 -7.32 1.74 13.59
CA SER A 366 -6.47 1.02 12.64
C SER A 366 -6.77 -0.48 12.58
N ILE A 367 -6.61 -1.05 11.38
CA ILE A 367 -6.51 -2.50 11.20
C ILE A 367 -5.02 -2.86 11.27
N ARG A 368 -4.69 -3.85 12.10
CA ARG A 368 -3.33 -4.40 12.21
C ARG A 368 -3.31 -5.85 11.74
N VAL A 369 -2.21 -6.25 11.13
CA VAL A 369 -1.98 -7.60 10.62
C VAL A 369 -0.80 -8.23 11.35
N MET A 370 -0.92 -9.52 11.64
CA MET A 370 0.19 -10.31 12.19
C MET A 370 1.23 -10.55 11.11
N VAL A 371 2.51 -10.34 11.44
CA VAL A 371 3.66 -10.50 10.54
C VAL A 371 4.82 -11.17 11.27
N ASN A 372 5.77 -11.72 10.53
CA ASN A 372 6.99 -12.29 11.10
C ASN A 372 7.91 -11.16 11.62
N LYS A 373 8.35 -11.22 12.89
CA LYS A 373 9.24 -10.22 13.51
C LYS A 373 10.55 -10.05 12.73
N HIS A 374 11.10 -11.13 12.19
CA HIS A 374 12.37 -11.15 11.47
C HIS A 374 12.23 -10.83 9.98
N MET A 375 11.00 -10.70 9.48
CA MET A 375 10.70 -10.32 8.10
C MET A 375 9.29 -9.68 8.04
N PRO A 376 9.16 -8.42 8.49
CA PRO A 376 7.86 -7.80 8.72
C PRO A 376 7.10 -7.45 7.42
N GLY A 377 7.77 -7.51 6.26
CA GLY A 377 7.13 -7.42 4.94
C GLY A 377 6.44 -8.72 4.47
N SER A 378 6.42 -9.77 5.31
CA SER A 378 5.80 -11.06 5.03
C SER A 378 4.78 -11.46 6.09
N LEU A 379 3.65 -12.00 5.64
CA LEU A 379 2.69 -12.69 6.51
C LEU A 379 3.32 -13.99 7.06
N PRO A 380 2.80 -14.54 8.17
CA PRO A 380 3.16 -15.90 8.59
C PRO A 380 2.90 -16.88 7.43
N CYS A 381 3.94 -17.57 6.99
CA CYS A 381 3.86 -18.43 5.81
C CYS A 381 4.83 -19.60 5.88
N THR A 382 4.51 -20.63 5.10
CA THR A 382 5.32 -21.84 4.92
C THR A 382 5.48 -22.14 3.44
N LYS A 383 6.69 -22.53 3.02
CA LYS A 383 7.00 -22.82 1.62
C LYS A 383 6.34 -24.12 1.19
N ILE A 384 5.61 -24.08 0.07
CA ILE A 384 5.04 -25.27 -0.59
C ILE A 384 6.09 -25.88 -1.53
N ARG A 385 6.64 -25.05 -2.43
CA ARG A 385 7.66 -25.47 -3.40
C ARG A 385 8.52 -24.30 -3.88
N SER A 386 9.62 -24.59 -4.57
CA SER A 386 10.56 -23.60 -5.13
C SER A 386 10.01 -22.80 -6.32
N VAL A 387 8.94 -23.29 -6.95
CA VAL A 387 8.38 -22.72 -8.17
C VAL A 387 7.11 -21.97 -7.82
N ALA A 388 7.05 -20.67 -8.17
CA ALA A 388 5.96 -19.79 -7.78
C ALA A 388 4.67 -19.91 -8.61
N ASN A 389 4.76 -20.44 -9.83
CA ASN A 389 3.60 -20.55 -10.72
C ASN A 389 2.60 -21.59 -10.21
N VAL A 390 1.34 -21.18 -10.04
CA VAL A 390 0.20 -22.09 -9.81
C VAL A 390 -0.44 -22.39 -11.15
N SER A 391 -0.56 -23.67 -11.49
CA SER A 391 -1.12 -24.12 -12.77
C SER A 391 -2.64 -23.94 -12.81
N LYS A 392 -3.21 -23.95 -14.01
CA LYS A 392 -4.66 -23.90 -14.20
C LYS A 392 -5.36 -25.09 -13.52
N GLU A 393 -4.75 -26.27 -13.61
CA GLU A 393 -5.26 -27.53 -13.06
C GLU A 393 -5.21 -27.53 -11.53
N GLU A 394 -4.09 -27.09 -10.94
CA GLU A 394 -3.95 -26.91 -9.48
C GLU A 394 -5.01 -25.94 -8.94
N TRP A 395 -5.22 -24.80 -9.62
CA TRP A 395 -6.19 -23.81 -9.21
C TRP A 395 -7.64 -24.29 -9.38
N LYS A 396 -7.93 -25.01 -10.48
CA LYS A 396 -9.23 -25.66 -10.72
C LYS A 396 -9.52 -26.70 -9.64
N TRP A 397 -8.52 -27.49 -9.24
CA TRP A 397 -8.66 -28.48 -8.18
C TRP A 397 -9.05 -27.82 -6.85
N LEU A 398 -8.41 -26.72 -6.46
CA LEU A 398 -8.77 -25.97 -5.25
C LEU A 398 -10.25 -25.53 -5.26
N HIS A 399 -10.80 -25.17 -6.43
CA HIS A 399 -12.19 -24.74 -6.58
C HIS A 399 -13.20 -25.89 -6.67
N THR A 400 -12.77 -27.07 -7.09
CA THR A 400 -13.65 -28.21 -7.32
C THR A 400 -13.80 -28.98 -6.00
N ASN A 401 -14.98 -28.92 -5.38
CA ASN A 401 -15.30 -29.73 -4.20
C ASN A 401 -15.36 -31.23 -4.58
N ASN A 402 -14.20 -31.89 -4.67
CA ASN A 402 -13.89 -33.34 -4.64
C ASN A 402 -14.85 -34.38 -5.27
N ASN A 403 -15.85 -34.02 -6.09
CA ASN A 403 -16.86 -34.97 -6.55
C ASN A 403 -16.84 -35.30 -8.05
N GLU A 404 -15.92 -34.75 -8.84
CA GLU A 404 -15.78 -35.13 -10.25
C GLU A 404 -14.41 -35.76 -10.50
N ASN A 405 -14.40 -37.10 -10.47
CA ASN A 405 -13.34 -37.91 -11.06
C ASN A 405 -13.36 -37.69 -12.58
N SER A 406 -12.59 -36.72 -13.09
CA SER A 406 -12.31 -36.64 -14.53
C SER A 406 -11.00 -37.37 -14.81
N SER A 407 -11.13 -38.61 -15.26
CA SER A 407 -10.05 -39.51 -15.66
C SER A 407 -9.58 -39.20 -17.09
N GLU A 408 -8.68 -38.24 -17.27
CA GLU A 408 -7.85 -38.11 -18.49
C GLU A 408 -6.45 -37.56 -18.12
N ASP A 409 -5.40 -38.35 -18.41
CA ASP A 409 -3.94 -38.13 -18.23
C ASP A 409 -3.28 -38.51 -16.86
N GLU A 410 -2.77 -39.75 -16.74
CA GLU A 410 -2.02 -40.30 -15.58
C GLU A 410 -0.77 -39.50 -15.15
N SER A 411 -0.16 -38.70 -16.04
CA SER A 411 1.03 -37.89 -15.72
C SER A 411 0.69 -36.54 -15.07
N LEU A 412 -0.48 -35.99 -15.38
CA LEU A 412 -1.05 -34.80 -14.72
C LEU A 412 -1.58 -35.15 -13.32
N ASP A 413 -2.07 -36.38 -13.13
CA ASP A 413 -2.48 -36.88 -11.82
C ASP A 413 -1.33 -36.90 -10.80
N ASN A 414 -0.13 -37.33 -11.20
CA ASN A 414 1.02 -37.41 -10.28
C ASN A 414 1.55 -36.04 -9.82
N SER A 415 1.61 -35.05 -10.73
CA SER A 415 2.09 -33.70 -10.38
C SER A 415 1.06 -32.96 -9.53
N LEU A 416 -0.23 -33.14 -9.83
CA LEU A 416 -1.32 -32.61 -9.03
C LEU A 416 -1.33 -33.25 -7.63
N GLU A 417 -1.17 -34.56 -7.51
CA GLU A 417 -1.15 -35.26 -6.22
C GLU A 417 0.04 -34.84 -5.35
N LEU A 418 1.20 -34.60 -5.97
CA LEU A 418 2.36 -34.02 -5.30
C LEU A 418 2.05 -32.63 -4.74
N PHE A 419 1.41 -31.76 -5.56
CA PHE A 419 0.99 -30.44 -5.12
C PHE A 419 0.02 -30.50 -3.94
N LYS A 420 -0.98 -31.39 -3.98
CA LYS A 420 -1.93 -31.57 -2.88
C LYS A 420 -1.20 -31.90 -1.58
N THR A 421 -0.32 -32.89 -1.62
CA THR A 421 0.46 -33.35 -0.45
C THR A 421 1.30 -32.20 0.11
N GLN A 422 2.08 -31.53 -0.76
CA GLN A 422 2.93 -30.41 -0.36
C GLN A 422 2.13 -29.23 0.21
N PHE A 423 0.97 -28.92 -0.37
CA PHE A 423 0.09 -27.87 0.10
C PHE A 423 -0.44 -28.16 1.51
N PHE A 424 -0.93 -29.38 1.75
CA PHE A 424 -1.46 -29.76 3.07
C PHE A 424 -0.37 -29.85 4.13
N ASP A 425 0.81 -30.38 3.81
CA ASP A 425 1.93 -30.43 4.74
C ASP A 425 2.38 -29.02 5.12
N ALA A 426 2.51 -28.12 4.15
CA ALA A 426 2.85 -26.73 4.41
C ALA A 426 1.78 -26.02 5.24
N ALA A 427 0.49 -26.26 4.96
CA ALA A 427 -0.61 -25.68 5.72
C ALA A 427 -0.65 -26.22 7.17
N LYS A 428 -0.45 -27.52 7.39
CA LYS A 428 -0.35 -28.09 8.75
C LYS A 428 0.82 -27.50 9.52
N GLN A 429 2.00 -27.41 8.90
CA GLN A 429 3.18 -26.78 9.50
C GLN A 429 2.92 -25.31 9.90
N LEU A 430 2.20 -24.57 9.06
CA LEU A 430 1.82 -23.19 9.33
C LEU A 430 0.92 -23.06 10.57
N PHE A 431 -0.04 -23.97 10.75
CA PHE A 431 -0.91 -23.97 11.92
C PHE A 431 -0.16 -24.33 13.21
N VAL A 432 0.76 -25.29 13.15
CA VAL A 432 1.66 -25.62 14.26
C VAL A 432 2.54 -24.42 14.62
N MET A 433 3.10 -23.72 13.63
CA MET A 433 3.90 -22.52 13.85
C MET A 433 3.11 -21.38 14.51
N LEU A 434 1.80 -21.30 14.26
CA LEU A 434 0.90 -20.29 14.80
C LEU A 434 0.21 -20.70 16.10
N ASP A 435 0.51 -21.89 16.63
CA ASP A 435 -0.12 -22.48 17.82
C ASP A 435 -1.67 -22.49 17.71
N LEU A 436 -2.17 -22.86 16.53
CA LEU A 436 -3.61 -22.92 16.23
C LEU A 436 -4.14 -24.36 16.36
N PRO A 437 -5.27 -24.59 17.06
CA PRO A 437 -5.86 -25.91 17.16
C PRO A 437 -6.39 -26.41 15.81
N GLU A 438 -6.47 -27.74 15.66
CA GLU A 438 -6.95 -28.39 14.43
C GLU A 438 -8.37 -27.97 14.02
N THR A 439 -9.20 -27.54 14.97
CA THR A 439 -10.54 -27.01 14.72
C THR A 439 -10.50 -25.75 13.85
N HIS A 440 -9.46 -24.91 13.97
CA HIS A 440 -9.28 -23.76 13.09
C HIS A 440 -8.91 -24.17 11.66
N PHE A 441 -8.21 -25.30 11.49
CA PHE A 441 -7.85 -25.78 10.16
C PHE A 441 -9.11 -26.10 9.35
N SER A 442 -10.05 -26.82 9.96
CA SER A 442 -11.35 -27.12 9.36
C SER A 442 -12.16 -25.85 9.07
N ASN A 443 -12.08 -24.83 9.93
CA ASN A 443 -12.85 -23.60 9.78
C ASN A 443 -12.18 -22.55 8.89
N SER A 444 -10.94 -22.77 8.47
CA SER A 444 -10.20 -21.85 7.63
C SER A 444 -10.64 -21.95 6.17
N ARG A 445 -10.50 -20.82 5.48
CA ARG A 445 -10.91 -20.63 4.09
C ARG A 445 -9.71 -20.19 3.25
N ILE A 446 -9.58 -20.72 2.05
CA ILE A 446 -8.62 -20.24 1.07
C ILE A 446 -9.24 -19.04 0.36
N TYR A 447 -8.44 -17.99 0.17
CA TYR A 447 -8.78 -16.87 -0.67
C TYR A 447 -8.80 -17.29 -2.14
N ASP A 448 -9.99 -17.27 -2.75
CA ASP A 448 -10.27 -17.88 -4.06
C ASP A 448 -10.28 -16.89 -5.23
N SER A 449 -10.18 -15.60 -4.97
CA SER A 449 -10.32 -14.59 -6.03
C SER A 449 -9.07 -14.49 -6.90
N GLN A 450 -7.88 -14.66 -6.32
CA GLN A 450 -6.61 -14.67 -7.04
C GLN A 450 -5.49 -15.31 -6.23
N VAL A 451 -4.46 -15.80 -6.93
CA VAL A 451 -3.14 -16.07 -6.34
C VAL A 451 -2.41 -14.74 -6.18
N VAL A 452 -1.83 -14.50 -5.00
CA VAL A 452 -1.14 -13.24 -4.70
C VAL A 452 0.31 -13.35 -5.19
N GLU A 453 0.58 -12.79 -6.37
CA GLU A 453 1.92 -12.71 -6.97
C GLU A 453 2.66 -11.46 -6.44
N ILE A 454 3.68 -11.66 -5.58
CA ILE A 454 4.45 -10.55 -4.98
C ILE A 454 5.60 -10.11 -5.89
N ARG A 455 6.28 -11.09 -6.50
CA ARG A 455 7.31 -10.97 -7.53
C ARG A 455 7.04 -12.03 -8.60
N ASP A 456 7.71 -11.97 -9.75
CA ASP A 456 7.56 -12.98 -10.80
C ASP A 456 7.95 -14.40 -10.35
N ASP A 457 8.78 -14.48 -9.31
CA ASP A 457 9.33 -15.70 -8.73
C ASP A 457 8.82 -15.96 -7.29
N LEU A 458 7.81 -15.22 -6.82
CA LEU A 458 7.26 -15.35 -5.46
C LEU A 458 5.74 -15.18 -5.43
N SER A 459 5.03 -16.24 -5.07
CA SER A 459 3.55 -16.28 -5.01
C SER A 459 3.05 -16.80 -3.67
N LEU A 460 1.88 -16.31 -3.25
CA LEU A 460 1.22 -16.69 -2.01
C LEU A 460 -0.21 -17.19 -2.27
N ILE A 461 -0.56 -18.30 -1.63
CA ILE A 461 -1.94 -18.75 -1.41
C ILE A 461 -2.35 -18.33 -0.01
N ILE A 462 -3.40 -17.54 0.14
CA ILE A 462 -3.79 -16.98 1.43
C ILE A 462 -4.87 -17.83 2.10
N LEU A 463 -4.62 -18.21 3.35
CA LEU A 463 -5.58 -18.79 4.29
C LEU A 463 -6.12 -17.69 5.20
N MET A 464 -7.44 -17.72 5.41
CA MET A 464 -8.16 -16.76 6.23
C MET A 464 -9.01 -17.50 7.26
N SER A 465 -9.16 -16.93 8.45
CA SER A 465 -10.15 -17.43 9.40
C SER A 465 -11.59 -17.08 8.97
N THR A 466 -12.57 -17.57 9.73
CA THR A 466 -13.99 -17.26 9.53
C THR A 466 -14.25 -15.76 9.69
N ALA A 467 -15.28 -15.25 8.99
CA ALA A 467 -15.63 -13.83 9.05
C ALA A 467 -16.02 -13.39 10.48
N ASP A 468 -16.56 -14.30 11.29
CA ASP A 468 -16.90 -14.00 12.68
C ASP A 468 -15.66 -13.81 13.55
N GLU A 469 -14.63 -14.67 13.42
CA GLU A 469 -13.36 -14.48 14.14
C GLU A 469 -12.61 -13.21 13.71
N VAL A 470 -12.65 -12.91 12.41
CA VAL A 470 -11.96 -11.76 11.83
C VAL A 470 -12.61 -10.43 12.23
N ASN A 471 -13.93 -10.41 12.45
CA ASN A 471 -14.67 -9.20 12.79
C ASN A 471 -14.70 -8.88 14.29
N ILE A 472 -14.20 -9.78 15.15
CA ILE A 472 -14.10 -9.52 16.59
C ILE A 472 -13.08 -8.41 16.84
N LEU A 473 -13.52 -7.39 17.59
CA LEU A 473 -12.62 -6.40 18.21
C LEU A 473 -11.74 -7.14 19.20
N SER A 474 -10.47 -7.27 18.85
CA SER A 474 -9.47 -7.93 19.68
C SER A 474 -8.90 -6.91 20.65
N SER A 475 -9.06 -7.14 21.95
CA SER A 475 -8.13 -6.55 22.92
C SER A 475 -6.72 -7.05 22.56
N PRO A 476 -5.64 -6.24 22.68
CA PRO A 476 -4.28 -6.73 22.49
C PRO A 476 -4.01 -7.84 23.52
N SER A 477 -4.28 -9.09 23.14
CA SER A 477 -4.04 -10.24 24.00
C SER A 477 -2.53 -10.44 24.07
N ASN A 478 -2.00 -10.48 25.30
CA ASN A 478 -0.57 -10.63 25.60
C ASN A 478 0.02 -11.99 25.20
N HIS A 479 -0.72 -12.85 24.49
CA HIS A 479 -0.20 -14.07 23.87
C HIS A 479 0.48 -13.71 22.54
N SER A 480 1.50 -12.86 22.61
CA SER A 480 2.40 -12.63 21.49
C SER A 480 3.31 -13.84 21.40
N LEU A 481 3.13 -14.68 20.38
CA LEU A 481 4.16 -15.62 19.98
C LEU A 481 5.45 -14.82 19.74
N ALA A 482 6.56 -15.24 20.34
CA ALA A 482 7.81 -14.46 20.35
C ALA A 482 8.30 -14.06 18.94
N SER A 483 7.96 -14.87 17.94
CA SER A 483 8.37 -14.69 16.54
C SER A 483 7.47 -13.77 15.71
N PHE A 484 6.33 -13.31 16.25
CA PHE A 484 5.32 -12.56 15.49
C PHE A 484 4.97 -11.23 16.16
N ILE A 485 4.71 -10.21 15.34
CA ILE A 485 4.29 -8.88 15.76
C ILE A 485 3.08 -8.41 14.97
N TYR A 486 2.38 -7.39 15.45
CA TYR A 486 1.25 -6.79 14.75
C TYR A 486 1.61 -5.40 14.22
N LEU A 487 1.48 -5.21 12.90
CA LEU A 487 1.74 -3.93 12.24
C LEU A 487 0.47 -3.35 11.62
N PRO A 488 0.29 -2.02 11.62
CA PRO A 488 -0.73 -1.38 10.81
C PRO A 488 -0.61 -1.78 9.33
N VAL A 489 -1.74 -1.97 8.64
CA VAL A 489 -1.76 -2.40 7.22
C VAL A 489 -0.86 -1.54 6.33
N TYR A 490 -0.87 -0.22 6.51
CA TYR A 490 -0.05 0.68 5.69
C TYR A 490 1.46 0.49 5.92
N ILE A 491 1.89 0.15 7.14
CA ILE A 491 3.30 -0.14 7.44
C ILE A 491 3.72 -1.46 6.79
N PHE A 492 2.87 -2.48 6.87
CA PHE A 492 3.11 -3.76 6.20
C PHE A 492 3.28 -3.56 4.69
N GLU A 493 2.39 -2.79 4.05
CA GLU A 493 2.46 -2.52 2.61
C GLU A 493 3.79 -1.82 2.23
N VAL A 494 4.22 -0.84 3.03
CA VAL A 494 5.52 -0.18 2.84
C VAL A 494 6.66 -1.19 2.96
N PHE A 495 6.69 -2.03 3.99
CA PHE A 495 7.74 -3.04 4.18
C PHE A 495 7.74 -4.12 3.11
N GLN A 496 6.57 -4.55 2.65
CA GLN A 496 6.46 -5.52 1.58
C GLN A 496 7.03 -4.97 0.26
N HIS A 497 6.70 -3.72 -0.08
CA HIS A 497 7.29 -3.06 -1.24
C HIS A 497 8.78 -2.79 -1.05
N LEU A 498 9.22 -2.47 0.16
CA LEU A 498 10.61 -2.24 0.49
C LEU A 498 11.51 -3.46 0.24
N SER A 499 11.04 -4.65 0.61
CA SER A 499 11.80 -5.90 0.45
C SER A 499 11.66 -6.51 -0.95
N ASN A 500 10.54 -6.30 -1.64
CA ASN A 500 10.23 -7.01 -2.89
C ASN A 500 10.19 -6.12 -4.13
N ASN A 501 9.76 -4.86 -4.00
CA ASN A 501 9.44 -3.95 -5.11
C ASN A 501 9.98 -2.52 -4.82
N TYR A 502 11.25 -2.42 -4.42
CA TYR A 502 11.85 -1.15 -3.95
C TYR A 502 11.76 -0.03 -4.99
N ARG A 503 11.99 -0.35 -6.27
CA ARG A 503 11.89 0.62 -7.38
C ARG A 503 10.50 1.26 -7.49
N PHE A 504 9.46 0.44 -7.41
CA PHE A 504 8.07 0.91 -7.41
C PHE A 504 7.82 1.89 -6.25
N LEU A 505 8.27 1.56 -5.05
CA LEU A 505 8.10 2.40 -3.86
C LEU A 505 8.81 3.75 -3.99
N CYS A 506 10.04 3.76 -4.52
CA CYS A 506 10.79 4.98 -4.80
C CYS A 506 10.10 5.86 -5.84
N GLN A 507 9.67 5.28 -6.97
CA GLN A 507 8.97 6.02 -8.04
C GLN A 507 7.66 6.62 -7.54
N TYR A 508 6.84 5.80 -6.86
CA TYR A 508 5.60 6.27 -6.23
C TYR A 508 5.87 7.41 -5.24
N SER A 509 6.85 7.25 -4.35
CA SER A 509 7.16 8.26 -3.33
C SER A 509 7.63 9.58 -3.96
N ARG A 510 8.51 9.50 -4.97
CA ARG A 510 9.02 10.67 -5.69
C ARG A 510 7.89 11.45 -6.36
N ILE A 511 6.95 10.77 -7.03
CA ILE A 511 5.81 11.41 -7.69
C ILE A 511 4.80 11.94 -6.67
N SER A 512 4.47 11.15 -5.63
CA SER A 512 3.53 11.55 -4.57
C SER A 512 3.98 12.84 -3.89
N ILE A 513 5.27 12.93 -3.53
CA ILE A 513 5.83 14.11 -2.88
C ILE A 513 5.82 15.30 -3.84
N CYS A 514 6.20 15.08 -5.10
CA CYS A 514 6.19 16.11 -6.13
C CYS A 514 4.77 16.68 -6.36
N LEU A 515 3.77 15.81 -6.48
CA LEU A 515 2.37 16.19 -6.67
C LEU A 515 1.81 16.94 -5.46
N ASP A 516 2.10 16.48 -4.24
CA ASP A 516 1.68 17.17 -3.01
C ASP A 516 2.12 18.65 -3.04
N PHE A 517 3.36 18.92 -3.49
CA PHE A 517 3.86 20.30 -3.62
C PHE A 517 3.19 21.07 -4.74
N GLU A 518 3.10 20.49 -5.94
CA GLU A 518 2.53 21.16 -7.11
C GLU A 518 1.05 21.49 -6.93
N LEU A 519 0.29 20.61 -6.28
CA LEU A 519 -1.14 20.82 -5.99
C LEU A 519 -1.34 22.03 -5.08
N ILE A 520 -0.58 22.12 -3.99
CA ILE A 520 -0.67 23.26 -3.06
C ILE A 520 -0.27 24.55 -3.76
N TYR A 521 0.82 24.53 -4.54
CA TYR A 521 1.27 25.69 -5.28
C TYR A 521 0.23 26.15 -6.32
N ALA A 522 -0.37 25.22 -7.08
CA ALA A 522 -1.43 25.52 -8.03
C ALA A 522 -2.68 26.09 -7.34
N GLN A 523 -3.07 25.56 -6.18
CA GLN A 523 -4.17 26.09 -5.36
C GLN A 523 -3.88 27.51 -4.85
N GLN A 524 -2.63 27.80 -4.49
CA GLN A 524 -2.23 29.15 -4.11
C GLN A 524 -2.32 30.11 -5.30
N ASN A 525 -1.74 29.75 -6.45
CA ASN A 525 -1.82 30.59 -7.66
C ASN A 525 -3.27 30.84 -8.09
N GLN A 526 -4.16 29.85 -7.96
CA GLN A 526 -5.58 30.03 -8.24
C GLN A 526 -6.23 31.05 -7.30
N ARG A 527 -5.84 31.09 -6.01
CA ARG A 527 -6.33 32.09 -5.04
C ARG A 527 -5.76 33.48 -5.29
N GLU A 528 -4.57 33.56 -5.87
CA GLU A 528 -3.88 34.80 -6.19
C GLU A 528 -4.18 35.30 -7.62
N ALA A 529 -4.92 34.53 -8.44
CA ALA A 529 -5.27 34.93 -9.79
C ALA A 529 -6.20 36.15 -9.79
N PHE A 530 -5.83 37.19 -10.55
CA PHE A 530 -6.57 38.46 -10.56
C PHE A 530 -7.40 38.64 -11.84
N SER A 531 -7.00 38.04 -12.95
CA SER A 531 -7.70 38.13 -14.24
C SER A 531 -8.45 36.85 -14.60
N ILE A 532 -9.50 36.95 -15.41
CA ILE A 532 -10.28 35.79 -15.87
C ILE A 532 -9.40 34.79 -16.62
N ASN A 533 -8.50 35.28 -17.50
CA ASN A 533 -7.58 34.43 -18.25
C ASN A 533 -6.60 33.68 -17.33
N GLU A 534 -6.05 34.37 -16.33
CA GLU A 534 -5.15 33.75 -15.34
C GLU A 534 -5.89 32.75 -14.44
N LEU A 535 -7.15 33.03 -14.13
CA LEU A 535 -8.00 32.14 -13.35
C LEU A 535 -8.34 30.87 -14.14
N ASP A 536 -8.59 30.99 -15.45
CA ASP A 536 -8.83 29.84 -16.33
C ASP A 536 -7.55 28.99 -16.53
N GLU A 537 -6.39 29.62 -16.69
CA GLU A 537 -5.10 28.93 -16.77
C GLU A 537 -4.74 28.19 -15.48
N THR A 538 -4.91 28.83 -14.32
CA THR A 538 -4.66 28.21 -13.01
C THR A 538 -5.66 27.09 -12.69
N ARG A 539 -6.92 27.22 -13.11
CA ARG A 539 -7.92 26.13 -13.04
C ARG A 539 -7.53 24.95 -13.91
N TYR A 540 -7.11 25.21 -15.15
CA TYR A 540 -6.68 24.17 -16.08
C TYR A 540 -5.52 23.36 -15.49
N ARG A 541 -4.47 24.04 -15.02
CA ARG A 541 -3.33 23.41 -14.35
C ARG A 541 -3.74 22.61 -13.12
N LEU A 542 -4.58 23.17 -12.25
CA LEU A 542 -5.05 22.47 -11.04
C LEU A 542 -5.80 21.18 -11.40
N ASN A 543 -6.66 21.21 -12.41
CA ASN A 543 -7.39 20.03 -12.87
C ASN A 543 -6.46 18.95 -13.45
N ASN A 544 -5.45 19.35 -14.23
CA ASN A 544 -4.45 18.41 -14.76
C ASN A 544 -3.65 17.72 -13.63
N LEU A 545 -3.26 18.49 -12.61
CA LEU A 545 -2.56 17.93 -11.44
C LEU A 545 -3.47 17.02 -10.60
N LEU A 546 -4.75 17.35 -10.45
CA LEU A 546 -5.73 16.49 -9.77
C LEU A 546 -5.96 15.17 -10.54
N SER A 547 -5.96 15.21 -11.87
CA SER A 547 -6.00 13.99 -12.70
C SER A 547 -4.75 13.14 -12.48
N CYS A 548 -3.56 13.76 -12.41
CA CYS A 548 -2.32 13.03 -12.09
C CYS A 548 -2.36 12.39 -10.69
N GLN A 549 -2.97 13.07 -9.71
CA GLN A 549 -3.16 12.54 -8.37
C GLN A 549 -4.08 11.31 -8.38
N GLN A 550 -5.19 11.35 -9.13
CA GLN A 550 -6.08 10.21 -9.30
C GLN A 550 -5.37 9.03 -9.97
N ASP A 551 -4.61 9.29 -11.05
CA ASP A 551 -3.81 8.26 -11.72
C ASP A 551 -2.83 7.60 -10.75
N LEU A 552 -2.15 8.40 -9.91
CA LEU A 552 -1.21 7.91 -8.91
C LEU A 552 -1.90 7.09 -7.80
N ASP A 553 -3.05 7.55 -7.31
CA ASP A 553 -3.84 6.86 -6.29
C ASP A 553 -4.37 5.53 -6.81
N ASP A 554 -4.72 5.46 -8.09
CA ASP A 554 -5.13 4.23 -8.78
C ASP A 554 -3.97 3.24 -8.89
N ILE A 555 -2.75 3.69 -9.25
CA ILE A 555 -1.55 2.83 -9.28
C ILE A 555 -1.29 2.24 -7.89
N TRP A 556 -1.35 3.06 -6.84
CA TRP A 556 -1.18 2.57 -5.48
C TRP A 556 -2.31 1.61 -5.09
N ARG A 557 -3.58 1.94 -5.37
CA ARG A 557 -4.72 1.07 -5.08
C ARG A 557 -4.55 -0.32 -5.70
N LEU A 558 -4.07 -0.40 -6.94
CA LEU A 558 -3.83 -1.66 -7.64
C LEU A 558 -2.71 -2.51 -7.02
N SER A 559 -1.77 -1.90 -6.29
CA SER A 559 -0.72 -2.65 -5.58
C SER A 559 -1.18 -3.24 -4.24
N ARG A 560 -2.33 -2.79 -3.70
CA ARG A 560 -2.83 -3.14 -2.34
C ARG A 560 -3.63 -4.42 -2.30
N TRP A 561 -3.04 -5.54 -2.74
CA TRP A 561 -3.68 -6.86 -2.68
C TRP A 561 -4.19 -7.21 -1.27
N LEU A 562 -3.47 -6.82 -0.22
CA LEU A 562 -3.84 -7.16 1.16
C LEU A 562 -5.19 -6.55 1.54
N VAL A 563 -5.46 -5.29 1.17
CA VAL A 563 -6.76 -4.65 1.47
C VAL A 563 -7.92 -5.41 0.83
N HIS A 564 -7.73 -5.92 -0.39
CA HIS A 564 -8.73 -6.77 -1.04
C HIS A 564 -8.97 -8.06 -0.25
N VAL A 565 -7.92 -8.76 0.14
CA VAL A 565 -8.02 -9.98 0.97
C VAL A 565 -8.70 -9.69 2.31
N ILE A 566 -8.38 -8.58 2.96
CA ILE A 566 -8.99 -8.14 4.23
C ILE A 566 -10.49 -7.92 4.06
N ASN A 567 -10.91 -7.25 2.97
CA ASN A 567 -12.32 -7.00 2.71
C ASN A 567 -13.08 -8.32 2.49
N CYS A 568 -12.51 -9.27 1.73
CA CYS A 568 -13.08 -10.60 1.56
C CYS A 568 -13.11 -11.39 2.87
N ALA A 569 -12.07 -11.29 3.71
CA ALA A 569 -12.02 -11.96 5.00
C ALA A 569 -13.11 -11.48 5.96
N LYS A 570 -13.41 -10.18 5.95
CA LYS A 570 -14.44 -9.53 6.79
C LYS A 570 -15.86 -9.74 6.30
N ASP A 571 -16.04 -9.92 4.99
CA ASP A 571 -17.36 -10.12 4.39
C ASP A 571 -17.95 -11.48 4.80
N LYS A 572 -19.12 -11.45 5.46
CA LYS A 572 -19.85 -12.65 5.88
C LYS A 572 -20.48 -13.40 4.70
N THR A 573 -20.71 -12.71 3.59
CA THR A 573 -21.29 -13.30 2.37
C THR A 573 -20.24 -13.99 1.51
N TYR A 574 -18.97 -13.63 1.69
CA TYR A 574 -17.86 -14.25 0.99
C TYR A 574 -17.59 -15.64 1.57
N SER A 575 -17.77 -16.69 0.78
CA SER A 575 -17.64 -18.07 1.25
C SER A 575 -16.20 -18.59 1.20
N GLY A 576 -15.37 -18.09 0.29
CA GLY A 576 -14.05 -18.65 -0.03
C GLY A 576 -14.09 -20.15 -0.34
N ILE A 577 -12.93 -20.80 -0.41
CA ILE A 577 -12.84 -22.27 -0.50
C ILE A 577 -12.65 -22.85 0.90
N SER A 578 -13.55 -23.73 1.33
CA SER A 578 -13.45 -24.37 2.65
C SER A 578 -12.37 -25.44 2.69
N LEU A 579 -11.56 -25.48 3.76
CA LEU A 579 -10.58 -26.55 3.98
C LEU A 579 -11.19 -27.87 4.53
N LYS A 580 -12.47 -27.87 4.95
CA LYS A 580 -13.15 -29.07 5.51
C LYS A 580 -13.14 -30.31 4.62
N PRO A 581 -13.43 -30.22 3.31
CA PRO A 581 -13.51 -31.38 2.44
C PRO A 581 -12.18 -32.12 2.26
N PHE A 582 -11.08 -31.49 2.67
CA PHE A 582 -9.74 -32.00 2.43
C PHE A 582 -9.12 -32.72 3.65
N GLN A 583 -9.81 -32.75 4.80
CA GLN A 583 -9.35 -33.50 5.98
C GLN A 583 -9.64 -35.00 5.90
N SER A 584 -10.63 -35.44 5.11
CA SER A 584 -11.11 -36.83 5.13
C SER A 584 -10.31 -37.82 4.26
N SER A 585 -9.32 -37.37 3.49
CA SER A 585 -8.59 -38.24 2.53
C SER A 585 -7.29 -38.86 3.06
N THR A 586 -6.93 -38.68 4.33
CA THR A 586 -5.64 -39.19 4.89
C THR A 586 -5.77 -40.18 6.05
N ASN A 587 -6.78 -41.07 6.07
CA ASN A 587 -6.73 -42.24 6.96
C ASN A 587 -7.20 -43.54 6.28
N VAL A 588 -6.27 -44.48 6.23
CA VAL A 588 -6.41 -45.89 5.85
C VAL A 588 -7.09 -46.66 7.00
N ASN A 589 -8.05 -47.51 6.63
CA ASN A 589 -8.61 -48.66 7.35
C ASN A 589 -9.04 -48.48 8.81
N ASP A 590 -10.36 -48.53 9.05
CA ASP A 590 -10.87 -49.38 10.12
C ASP A 590 -12.30 -49.91 9.88
N ILE A 591 -12.52 -51.10 10.42
CA ILE A 591 -13.53 -52.09 10.06
C ILE A 591 -14.90 -51.80 10.71
N LYS A 592 -15.96 -52.18 9.97
CA LYS A 592 -17.40 -52.17 10.28
C LYS A 592 -17.78 -52.56 11.73
N SER A 593 -18.89 -52.01 12.22
CA SER A 593 -19.96 -52.84 12.79
C SER A 593 -21.34 -52.18 12.71
N ASP A 594 -22.26 -52.90 12.07
CA ASP A 594 -23.69 -52.65 11.98
C ASP A 594 -24.39 -52.54 13.35
N ARG A 595 -25.41 -51.67 13.43
CA ARG A 595 -26.74 -51.99 13.99
C ARG A 595 -27.75 -50.89 13.62
N SER A 596 -28.88 -51.34 13.08
CA SER A 596 -30.02 -50.57 12.57
C SER A 596 -31.19 -50.55 13.60
N PRO A 597 -32.43 -50.15 13.26
CA PRO A 597 -32.98 -48.81 13.53
C PRO A 597 -34.27 -48.84 14.39
N SER A 598 -34.74 -47.71 14.95
CA SER A 598 -36.19 -47.55 15.24
C SER A 598 -36.66 -46.12 15.58
N LEU A 599 -37.63 -45.68 14.77
CA LEU A 599 -38.90 -44.99 15.09
C LEU A 599 -38.91 -43.80 16.07
N LYS A 600 -39.06 -42.56 15.58
CA LYS A 600 -40.33 -41.83 15.29
C LYS A 600 -41.12 -41.39 16.53
N SER A 601 -41.24 -40.06 16.71
CA SER A 601 -42.55 -39.40 16.87
C SER A 601 -42.49 -37.90 16.50
N PRO A 602 -43.62 -37.31 16.07
CA PRO A 602 -43.68 -36.14 15.17
C PRO A 602 -44.39 -34.92 15.78
N PHE A 603 -44.63 -33.90 14.94
CA PHE A 603 -45.48 -32.70 15.12
C PHE A 603 -44.81 -31.52 15.85
N ASN A 604 -44.93 -30.26 15.42
CA ASN A 604 -45.92 -29.61 14.57
C ASN A 604 -45.31 -28.45 13.77
N SER A 605 -45.48 -28.49 12.45
CA SER A 605 -45.51 -27.33 11.57
C SER A 605 -46.97 -26.94 11.37
N THR A 606 -47.35 -25.72 11.74
CA THR A 606 -48.66 -25.14 11.37
C THR A 606 -48.44 -23.83 10.62
N LYS A 607 -48.63 -23.93 9.30
CA LYS A 607 -49.06 -22.83 8.43
C LYS A 607 -50.46 -22.38 8.86
N TYR A 608 -50.71 -21.08 8.86
CA TYR A 608 -52.02 -20.55 8.47
C TYR A 608 -51.83 -19.47 7.40
N LEU A 609 -52.54 -19.67 6.29
CA LEU A 609 -52.80 -18.77 5.18
C LEU A 609 -53.96 -17.83 5.54
N ILE A 610 -53.88 -16.52 5.24
CA ILE A 610 -55.01 -15.73 4.74
C ILE A 610 -54.52 -14.72 3.68
N LYS A 611 -55.31 -14.62 2.60
CA LYS A 611 -55.17 -13.81 1.38
C LYS A 611 -55.47 -12.31 1.59
N GLN A 612 -54.73 -11.50 0.83
CA GLN A 612 -55.06 -10.25 0.10
C GLN A 612 -55.96 -9.14 0.68
N ASN A 613 -55.36 -7.94 0.59
CA ASN A 613 -55.90 -6.58 0.36
C ASN A 613 -56.70 -5.91 1.49
N LEU A 614 -56.16 -4.80 2.03
CA LEU A 614 -56.76 -3.46 1.92
C LEU A 614 -55.78 -2.39 2.42
N ASP A 615 -55.84 -1.23 1.79
CA ASP A 615 -55.09 0.00 2.08
C ASP A 615 -55.26 0.54 3.51
N SER A 616 -54.22 1.28 3.96
CA SER A 616 -54.18 2.38 4.96
C SER A 616 -53.94 2.13 6.48
N CYS A 617 -52.75 2.59 6.94
CA CYS A 617 -52.40 3.37 8.16
C CYS A 617 -52.10 2.77 9.58
N ILE A 618 -50.79 2.46 9.82
CA ILE A 618 -49.79 2.73 10.92
C ILE A 618 -49.99 2.33 12.42
N ASP A 619 -49.03 1.48 12.94
CA ASP A 619 -48.71 1.11 14.36
C ASP A 619 -47.89 2.15 15.21
N ILE A 620 -47.76 1.90 16.53
CA ILE A 620 -46.96 2.67 17.51
C ILE A 620 -45.62 2.01 17.97
N ASP A 621 -45.33 0.73 17.67
CA ASP A 621 -43.93 0.21 17.76
C ASP A 621 -43.09 0.57 16.53
N ASN A 622 -43.74 1.15 15.53
CA ASN A 622 -43.18 1.46 14.22
C ASN A 622 -42.29 2.70 14.22
N ASP A 623 -42.11 3.42 15.33
CA ASP A 623 -41.50 4.73 15.28
C ASP A 623 -39.96 4.75 15.29
N ILE A 624 -39.26 3.61 15.38
CA ILE A 624 -37.78 3.58 15.36
C ILE A 624 -37.26 3.04 14.03
N ILE A 625 -36.25 3.72 13.46
CA ILE A 625 -35.70 3.43 12.13
C ILE A 625 -34.16 3.50 12.11
N GLU A 626 -33.54 2.67 11.26
CA GLU A 626 -32.08 2.59 11.09
C GLU A 626 -31.62 3.25 9.78
N ILE A 627 -30.61 4.12 9.85
CA ILE A 627 -30.07 4.89 8.71
C ILE A 627 -28.54 4.75 8.67
N THR A 628 -27.97 4.55 7.47
CA THR A 628 -26.51 4.38 7.25
C THR A 628 -25.88 5.63 6.61
N PHE A 629 -24.80 6.13 7.21
CA PHE A 629 -24.01 7.29 6.79
C PHE A 629 -22.57 6.89 6.41
N TYR A 630 -21.89 7.67 5.58
CA TYR A 630 -20.57 7.37 5.01
C TYR A 630 -19.62 8.56 5.19
N ARG A 631 -18.34 8.28 5.47
CA ARG A 631 -17.31 9.32 5.67
C ARG A 631 -16.05 9.03 4.86
N SER A 632 -15.46 10.07 4.27
CA SER A 632 -14.17 10.02 3.53
C SER A 632 -12.95 10.16 4.45
N LEU A 633 -11.87 9.43 4.14
CA LEU A 633 -10.53 9.52 4.75
C LEU A 633 -9.54 10.11 3.74
N LEU A 634 -8.74 11.11 4.15
CA LEU A 634 -7.83 11.87 3.27
C LEU A 634 -6.59 11.08 2.79
N THR A 635 -6.28 9.91 3.35
CA THR A 635 -5.11 9.09 3.00
C THR A 635 -5.45 7.62 2.72
N SER A 636 -6.74 7.30 2.54
CA SER A 636 -7.24 5.99 2.14
C SER A 636 -8.61 6.10 1.47
N ASN A 637 -8.82 5.46 0.32
CA ASN A 637 -10.12 5.33 -0.36
C ASN A 637 -11.06 4.31 0.33
N SER A 638 -11.27 4.45 1.63
CA SER A 638 -12.32 3.71 2.34
C SER A 638 -13.36 4.68 2.88
N PHE A 639 -14.60 4.53 2.42
CA PHE A 639 -15.76 5.14 3.06
C PHE A 639 -16.20 4.24 4.22
N VAL A 640 -16.19 4.75 5.44
CA VAL A 640 -16.65 3.97 6.61
C VAL A 640 -18.16 4.11 6.76
N PRO A 641 -18.97 3.04 6.58
CA PRO A 641 -20.40 3.09 6.82
C PRO A 641 -20.68 3.13 8.32
N PHE A 642 -21.68 3.91 8.71
CA PHE A 642 -22.01 4.23 10.08
C PHE A 642 -23.54 4.22 10.25
N LYS A 643 -24.07 3.29 11.04
CA LYS A 643 -25.52 3.06 11.18
C LYS A 643 -26.07 3.64 12.48
N LEU A 644 -27.19 4.34 12.40
CA LEU A 644 -27.87 4.96 13.55
C LEU A 644 -29.32 4.53 13.61
N LYS A 645 -29.74 4.06 14.79
CA LYS A 645 -31.15 3.80 15.11
C LYS A 645 -31.73 4.99 15.86
N VAL A 646 -32.72 5.64 15.26
CA VAL A 646 -33.31 6.89 15.75
C VAL A 646 -34.82 6.85 15.60
N ASN A 647 -35.53 7.67 16.38
CA ASN A 647 -36.97 7.80 16.26
C ASN A 647 -37.32 8.50 14.94
N LYS A 648 -38.46 8.17 14.34
CA LYS A 648 -38.89 8.61 13.01
C LYS A 648 -38.98 10.13 12.89
N LEU A 649 -39.36 10.79 13.99
CA LEU A 649 -39.53 12.25 14.10
C LEU A 649 -38.22 13.00 14.38
N THR A 650 -37.12 12.31 14.71
CA THR A 650 -35.83 12.96 15.07
C THR A 650 -35.21 13.64 13.85
N LYS A 651 -34.71 14.88 14.01
CA LYS A 651 -34.16 15.69 12.89
C LYS A 651 -32.64 15.51 12.71
N LEU A 652 -32.13 15.76 11.50
CA LEU A 652 -30.70 15.61 11.17
C LEU A 652 -29.76 16.51 11.98
N ASN A 653 -30.16 17.73 12.31
CA ASN A 653 -29.40 18.64 13.18
C ASN A 653 -29.18 18.09 14.59
N GLU A 654 -30.11 17.29 15.10
CA GLU A 654 -29.99 16.61 16.39
C GLU A 654 -29.10 15.36 16.28
N ILE A 655 -28.96 14.81 15.07
CA ILE A 655 -28.11 13.65 14.78
C ILE A 655 -26.64 14.05 14.64
N LEU A 656 -26.31 15.17 13.99
CA LEU A 656 -24.91 15.60 13.72
C LEU A 656 -24.01 15.67 14.96
N PRO A 657 -24.43 16.26 16.10
CA PRO A 657 -23.63 16.30 17.33
C PRO A 657 -23.35 14.90 17.88
N ILE A 658 -24.27 13.96 17.70
CA ILE A 658 -24.13 12.57 18.13
C ILE A 658 -23.09 11.86 17.27
N ILE A 659 -23.10 12.08 15.95
CA ILE A 659 -22.09 11.52 15.03
C ILE A 659 -20.71 12.06 15.36
N LEU A 660 -20.59 13.37 15.59
CA LEU A 660 -19.32 14.01 15.94
C LEU A 660 -18.77 13.51 17.27
N LYS A 661 -19.65 13.32 18.26
CA LYS A 661 -19.29 12.78 19.58
C LYS A 661 -18.78 11.34 19.50
N GLN A 662 -19.25 10.54 18.53
CA GLN A 662 -18.82 9.15 18.36
C GLN A 662 -17.51 8.98 17.55
N GLN A 663 -17.04 9.99 16.81
CA GLN A 663 -15.91 9.85 15.86
C GLN A 663 -14.56 10.50 16.25
N GLN A 664 -14.42 11.08 17.45
CA GLN A 664 -13.14 11.52 18.07
C GLN A 664 -12.09 12.23 17.16
N ASN A 665 -12.50 13.02 16.15
CA ASN A 665 -11.54 13.78 15.31
C ASN A 665 -11.07 15.07 15.98
N ILE A 666 -9.75 15.29 16.05
CA ILE A 666 -9.11 16.49 16.64
C ILE A 666 -8.74 17.57 15.57
N PHE A 667 -9.01 17.38 14.26
CA PHE A 667 -8.85 18.44 13.20
C PHE A 667 -10.02 19.40 13.04
N PHE A 668 -11.15 19.13 13.67
CA PHE A 668 -12.32 20.00 13.56
C PHE A 668 -12.24 21.06 14.64
N LYS A 669 -11.99 22.32 14.25
CA LYS A 669 -12.19 23.46 15.15
C LYS A 669 -13.68 23.51 15.52
N PRO A 670 -14.06 23.96 16.71
CA PRO A 670 -15.46 24.06 17.16
C PRO A 670 -16.38 24.97 16.32
N ASN A 671 -15.91 25.50 15.17
CA ASN A 671 -16.66 26.29 14.18
C ASN A 671 -16.51 25.80 12.72
N SER A 672 -15.92 24.62 12.44
CA SER A 672 -15.94 24.05 11.07
C SER A 672 -17.33 23.47 10.79
N LEU A 673 -18.12 24.17 9.98
CA LEU A 673 -19.44 23.69 9.53
C LEU A 673 -19.27 22.31 8.90
N LEU A 674 -20.17 21.37 9.14
CA LEU A 674 -20.16 20.03 8.56
C LEU A 674 -21.53 19.82 7.92
N ASN A 675 -21.56 19.36 6.67
CA ASN A 675 -22.82 19.20 5.92
C ASN A 675 -23.14 17.72 5.72
N PHE A 676 -24.42 17.36 5.88
CA PHE A 676 -24.96 16.10 5.38
C PHE A 676 -25.17 16.20 3.89
N VAL A 677 -24.59 15.28 3.13
CA VAL A 677 -24.69 15.24 1.67
C VAL A 677 -25.34 13.94 1.27
N TRP A 678 -26.55 13.98 0.72
CA TRP A 678 -27.15 12.79 0.12
C TRP A 678 -26.55 12.59 -1.26
N VAL A 679 -25.88 11.47 -1.44
CA VAL A 679 -25.35 10.98 -2.71
C VAL A 679 -26.35 9.97 -3.26
N ARG A 680 -27.10 10.33 -4.30
CA ARG A 680 -28.01 9.37 -4.94
C ARG A 680 -27.20 8.29 -5.70
N PRO A 681 -27.78 7.13 -6.07
CA PRO A 681 -27.06 6.04 -6.76
C PRO A 681 -26.46 6.45 -8.11
N ASN A 682 -27.00 7.51 -8.70
CA ASN A 682 -26.56 8.17 -9.93
C ASN A 682 -25.65 9.39 -9.65
N GLU A 683 -24.98 9.41 -8.51
CA GLU A 683 -23.85 10.31 -8.16
C GLU A 683 -24.19 11.81 -7.95
N TYR A 684 -25.47 12.22 -8.00
CA TYR A 684 -25.86 13.58 -7.61
C TYR A 684 -25.81 13.79 -6.09
N GLU A 685 -25.08 14.83 -5.69
CA GLU A 685 -24.90 15.25 -4.29
C GLU A 685 -25.82 16.42 -3.95
N ASN A 686 -26.71 16.23 -2.98
CA ASN A 686 -27.54 17.31 -2.44
C ASN A 686 -27.21 17.51 -0.97
N ILE A 687 -26.99 18.76 -0.57
CA ILE A 687 -26.92 19.10 0.85
C ILE A 687 -28.31 18.86 1.43
N ILE A 688 -28.37 17.99 2.41
CA ILE A 688 -29.61 17.67 3.10
C ILE A 688 -29.85 18.79 4.11
N GLU A 689 -31.02 19.39 4.03
CA GLU A 689 -31.47 20.36 5.04
C GLU A 689 -31.49 19.69 6.42
N GLU A 690 -30.89 20.36 7.39
CA GLU A 690 -30.67 19.80 8.72
C GLU A 690 -31.98 19.57 9.51
N ASN A 691 -33.09 20.14 9.03
CA ASN A 691 -34.40 20.06 9.68
C ASN A 691 -35.23 18.84 9.27
N LEU A 692 -34.75 18.05 8.30
CA LEU A 692 -35.44 16.86 7.82
C LEU A 692 -35.46 15.76 8.89
N THR A 693 -36.59 15.06 9.00
CA THR A 693 -36.76 13.97 9.95
C THR A 693 -36.14 12.67 9.42
N ALA A 694 -35.70 11.81 10.33
CA ALA A 694 -35.13 10.51 10.01
C ALA A 694 -36.06 9.68 9.13
N TYR A 695 -37.38 9.76 9.34
CA TYR A 695 -38.36 9.02 8.54
C TYR A 695 -38.42 9.51 7.10
N GLU A 696 -38.40 10.81 6.86
CA GLU A 696 -38.36 11.38 5.51
C GLU A 696 -37.07 10.99 4.78
N VAL A 697 -35.96 10.97 5.51
CA VAL A 697 -34.64 10.56 5.00
C VAL A 697 -34.63 9.09 4.62
N GLN A 698 -35.12 8.19 5.48
CA GLN A 698 -35.19 6.76 5.21
C GLN A 698 -36.18 6.44 4.06
N THR A 699 -37.34 7.10 4.03
CA THR A 699 -38.33 6.93 2.96
C THR A 699 -37.77 7.37 1.61
N ARG A 700 -36.96 8.44 1.57
CA ARG A 700 -36.24 8.86 0.36
C ARG A 700 -35.16 7.86 -0.06
N LEU A 701 -34.40 7.29 0.88
CA LEU A 701 -33.42 6.24 0.60
C LEU A 701 -34.09 4.97 0.04
N LEU A 702 -35.24 4.56 0.58
CA LEU A 702 -35.98 3.39 0.10
C LEU A 702 -36.66 3.64 -1.25
N ARG A 703 -37.15 4.85 -1.51
CA ARG A 703 -37.90 5.20 -2.74
C ARG A 703 -37.02 5.61 -3.91
N PHE A 704 -35.86 6.22 -3.66
CA PHE A 704 -34.98 6.79 -4.68
C PHE A 704 -33.53 6.27 -4.63
N GLY A 705 -33.17 5.47 -3.62
CA GLY A 705 -31.81 4.93 -3.43
C GLY A 705 -30.77 5.97 -2.97
N GLY A 706 -29.55 5.52 -2.65
CA GLY A 706 -28.39 6.38 -2.41
C GLY A 706 -27.70 6.16 -1.06
N GLN A 707 -26.68 6.97 -0.76
CA GLN A 707 -25.88 6.96 0.46
C GLN A 707 -25.80 8.36 1.05
N ILE A 708 -25.79 8.50 2.37
CA ILE A 708 -25.63 9.82 3.02
C ILE A 708 -24.19 9.97 3.47
N HIS A 709 -23.54 11.05 3.06
CA HIS A 709 -22.15 11.35 3.35
C HIS A 709 -22.04 12.53 4.32
N ILE A 710 -20.94 12.59 5.08
CA ILE A 710 -20.63 13.68 6.02
C ILE A 710 -19.33 14.34 5.59
N ARG A 711 -19.34 15.66 5.33
CA ARG A 711 -18.19 16.40 4.76
C ARG A 711 -17.93 17.75 5.44
N LEU A 712 -16.67 18.19 5.40
CA LEU A 712 -16.20 19.51 5.85
C LEU A 712 -16.87 20.64 5.07
N GLY A 713 -17.58 21.50 5.77
CA GLY A 713 -18.07 22.79 5.32
C GLY A 713 -17.00 23.86 5.50
N SER A 714 -16.75 24.62 4.44
CA SER A 714 -15.88 25.80 4.44
C SER A 714 -16.44 26.89 5.36
N SER A 715 -15.68 27.35 6.37
CA SER A 715 -16.03 28.50 7.24
C SER A 715 -16.06 29.79 6.41
N SER A 716 -17.03 30.71 6.46
CA SER A 716 -17.95 31.11 7.55
C SER A 716 -19.35 31.55 7.04
N LEU A 717 -20.40 31.07 7.74
CA LEU A 717 -21.81 31.49 7.88
C LEU A 717 -22.43 32.34 6.74
N SER A 718 -23.49 31.93 6.03
CA SER A 718 -24.67 31.14 6.43
C SER A 718 -25.08 30.14 5.35
N ASN A 719 -25.43 28.91 5.76
CA ASN A 719 -26.13 27.88 4.97
C ASN A 719 -27.23 28.53 4.12
N SER A 720 -27.29 28.40 2.80
CA SER A 720 -27.06 27.21 1.97
C SER A 720 -26.03 27.46 0.88
N SER A 721 -25.69 26.40 0.15
CA SER A 721 -24.98 26.39 -1.13
C SER A 721 -25.39 27.54 -2.08
N GLN A 722 -24.71 28.67 -1.93
CA GLN A 722 -23.87 29.33 -2.92
C GLN A 722 -22.93 30.22 -2.11
N MET A 723 -21.62 30.04 -2.28
CA MET A 723 -20.81 31.09 -2.89
C MET A 723 -20.84 32.45 -2.17
N LEU A 724 -19.62 32.85 -1.83
CA LEU A 724 -19.09 34.22 -1.91
C LEU A 724 -19.43 35.24 -0.81
N HIS A 725 -18.32 35.83 -0.36
CA HIS A 725 -18.12 37.24 -0.04
C HIS A 725 -18.73 37.78 1.27
N THR A 726 -17.88 37.94 2.29
CA THR A 726 -17.28 39.23 2.73
C THR A 726 -18.27 40.31 3.10
N THR A 727 -18.10 40.87 4.30
CA THR A 727 -18.20 42.32 4.50
C THR A 727 -17.18 42.77 5.54
N LEU A 728 -16.14 43.45 5.06
CA LEU A 728 -15.56 44.59 5.77
C LEU A 728 -16.04 45.81 4.99
N ASN A 729 -16.85 46.65 5.64
CA ASN A 729 -17.47 47.84 5.07
C ASN A 729 -16.45 48.78 4.41
N ILE A 730 -16.84 49.39 3.28
CA ILE A 730 -16.88 50.85 2.99
C ILE A 730 -17.53 51.05 1.58
N LEU A 731 -18.54 51.94 1.51
CA LEU A 731 -19.29 52.48 0.34
C LEU A 731 -18.39 53.24 -0.69
N PRO A 732 -18.93 53.84 -1.79
CA PRO A 732 -19.87 53.40 -2.84
C PRO A 732 -19.36 53.72 -4.28
N SER A 733 -19.99 53.18 -5.35
CA SER A 733 -20.52 53.97 -6.50
C SER A 733 -20.97 53.15 -7.73
N LYS A 734 -22.27 53.28 -8.04
CA LYS A 734 -22.93 53.61 -9.33
C LYS A 734 -22.85 52.72 -10.61
N LEU A 735 -24.05 52.64 -11.23
CA LEU A 735 -24.42 52.48 -12.67
C LEU A 735 -24.47 51.03 -13.22
N GLU A 736 -25.40 50.59 -14.10
CA GLU A 736 -26.73 51.01 -14.59
C GLU A 736 -27.21 49.95 -15.63
N ILE A 737 -28.53 49.88 -15.91
CA ILE A 737 -29.19 49.52 -17.20
C ILE A 737 -29.59 48.05 -17.54
N ASN A 738 -30.93 47.85 -17.48
CA ASN A 738 -31.93 47.26 -18.42
C ASN A 738 -31.76 45.87 -19.08
N SER A 739 -32.80 45.03 -19.02
CA SER A 739 -33.92 45.07 -20.00
C SER A 739 -34.99 43.95 -19.88
N LYS A 740 -36.25 44.42 -19.91
CA LYS A 740 -37.47 43.90 -20.59
C LYS A 740 -38.20 42.64 -20.10
N GLU A 741 -39.35 42.90 -19.46
CA GLU A 741 -40.59 42.11 -19.50
C GLU A 741 -41.41 42.37 -20.78
N PRO A 742 -42.43 41.55 -21.04
CA PRO A 742 -43.75 42.00 -21.48
C PRO A 742 -44.84 41.49 -20.51
N GLY A 743 -45.93 42.19 -20.22
CA GLY A 743 -46.44 43.47 -20.67
C GLY A 743 -47.80 43.77 -20.01
N SER A 744 -48.23 45.04 -20.13
CA SER A 744 -49.58 45.60 -19.88
C SER A 744 -50.15 45.41 -18.46
N SER A 745 -50.02 46.42 -17.59
CA SER A 745 -51.07 47.43 -17.26
C SER A 745 -52.26 46.84 -16.49
N VAL A 746 -52.73 47.33 -15.35
CA VAL A 746 -52.62 48.61 -14.63
C VAL A 746 -53.44 48.41 -13.33
N ASN A 747 -52.99 48.91 -12.17
CA ASN A 747 -53.75 49.78 -11.24
C ASN A 747 -53.22 49.79 -9.79
N PHE A 748 -52.62 50.94 -9.46
CA PHE A 748 -52.66 51.76 -8.25
C PHE A 748 -52.81 51.14 -6.84
N ASN A 749 -51.85 51.58 -6.00
CA ASN A 749 -51.99 52.13 -4.63
C ASN A 749 -51.22 51.42 -3.51
N ILE A 750 -50.34 52.27 -2.93
CA ILE A 750 -49.85 52.39 -1.55
C ILE A 750 -48.78 51.40 -1.10
#